data_AF-G4MM55-F1
#
_entry.id   AF-G4MM55-F1
#
_cell.length_a   1.000
_cell.length_b   1.000
_cell.length_c   1.000
_cell.angle_alpha   90.00
_cell.angle_beta   90.00
_cell.angle_gamma   90.00
#
_symmetry.space_group_name_H-M   'P 1'
#
loop_
_entity.id
_entity.type
_entity.pdbx_description
1 polymer ?
#
loop_
_entity_poly.entity_id
_entity_poly.type
_entity_poly.pdbx_seq_one_letter_code
_entity_poly.pdbx_strand_id
1 'polypeptide(L)'
;MPVFRKTFSRFSSLFTSRAAEPKADSSSPAETDFDCTAGPSSNTRYRVCQTLSAHGVANAVWFEEVLKAYSRKTCTGNLLLLVSEPTKAADVLTQGGSLQKKENNAVQNRGLLSRGGITIEPKTQSSSNNGDSEEGGCQTSDCVVLLDAAVWDYDLSTATIQPDLCPAPLPTLEDFLGSLMRYWLRLSEEDLDSDPLWSHKLSSLIHNAYCIGGSYEALIKSDEFTKRLPPEVLELHFDLTGGYPGQSDIDSFRKHEYHSMRSEQIQKGTFTPRPYPTGNVPLSLAEYPELTGVYTVLERAKKPSNVKKPSKKAKRMSKTTENNRLAPLSEEASIAPQTSEAVQLQIMSDLHLETPKMLPMYGDFTIPSRCPHLALLGDIGSVWDERLFTFLRAQLLQFETVFFVMGNHEPYPATDSQYDGSATWEKALSIMQEFEETHNANMETSKQAALDSESRKAGRFVLLNRRRFDLSPTITILGATLFSRIADDQRSTTSLFLSDFSNISNWTVDDHNAAHAGDLAWLNREVAAAEQEGRSAVVLTHHSPTMLPEANDPDHLEDDRGVQSAFATDLSAEVCWTSPCVRVWVFGHTHFNCDFVLRGDVGEDGLRGKGKRVVANQRGYGRDDAYSFDPEKVVTIEG
;
A
#
# COMPACT_ATOMS: atom_id res chain seq x y z
N MET A 1 21.03 -3.82 13.02
CA MET A 1 20.43 -4.40 14.25
C MET A 1 19.53 -5.59 13.90
N PRO A 2 19.99 -6.86 13.87
CA PRO A 2 19.15 -7.98 13.36
C PRO A 2 18.73 -9.04 14.40
N VAL A 3 18.71 -8.76 15.70
CA VAL A 3 18.41 -9.77 16.75
C VAL A 3 17.13 -9.49 17.53
N PHE A 4 16.02 -9.05 16.91
CA PHE A 4 14.77 -8.84 17.70
C PHE A 4 13.44 -9.29 17.07
N ARG A 5 13.39 -9.73 15.80
CA ARG A 5 12.11 -10.14 15.15
C ARG A 5 11.59 -11.55 15.47
N LYS A 6 12.33 -12.40 16.18
CA LYS A 6 11.94 -13.83 16.37
C LYS A 6 10.89 -14.11 17.44
N THR A 7 10.56 -13.15 18.31
CA THR A 7 9.69 -13.39 19.47
C THR A 7 8.20 -13.23 19.17
N PHE A 8 7.80 -12.46 18.15
CA PHE A 8 6.40 -12.21 17.81
C PHE A 8 5.69 -13.38 17.09
N SER A 9 6.44 -14.18 16.33
CA SER A 9 5.85 -15.27 15.53
C SER A 9 5.31 -16.45 16.36
N ARG A 10 5.73 -16.63 17.63
CA ARG A 10 5.34 -17.79 18.44
C ARG A 10 4.03 -17.62 19.21
N PHE A 11 3.51 -16.41 19.37
CA PHE A 11 2.25 -16.18 20.10
C PHE A 11 1.00 -16.13 19.21
N SER A 12 1.15 -15.78 17.92
CA SER A 12 0.03 -15.72 16.96
C SER A 12 -0.67 -17.08 16.74
N SER A 13 0.04 -18.20 16.87
CA SER A 13 -0.53 -19.53 16.59
C SER A 13 -1.40 -20.10 17.72
N LEU A 14 -1.42 -19.48 18.91
CA LEU A 14 -2.26 -19.93 20.03
C LEU A 14 -3.67 -19.31 20.02
N PHE A 15 -3.92 -18.27 19.21
CA PHE A 15 -5.15 -17.48 19.31
C PHE A 15 -5.87 -17.21 17.98
N THR A 16 -5.43 -17.80 16.86
CA THR A 16 -6.21 -17.77 15.60
C THR A 16 -7.33 -18.81 15.61
N SER A 17 -8.48 -18.45 16.20
CA SER A 17 -9.78 -19.05 15.92
C SER A 17 -10.72 -17.95 15.45
N ARG A 18 -10.69 -17.62 14.16
CA ARG A 18 -11.72 -16.77 13.54
C ARG A 18 -12.99 -17.62 13.39
N ALA A 19 -14.06 -17.16 14.04
CA ALA A 19 -15.39 -17.74 13.93
C ALA A 19 -15.82 -17.81 12.46
N ALA A 20 -16.30 -18.98 12.05
CA ALA A 20 -16.92 -19.19 10.75
C ALA A 20 -18.28 -18.47 10.72
N GLU A 21 -18.55 -17.69 9.68
CA GLU A 21 -19.87 -17.15 9.40
C GLU A 21 -20.87 -18.29 9.11
N PRO A 22 -22.08 -18.28 9.68
CA PRO A 22 -23.09 -19.29 9.40
C PRO A 22 -23.73 -19.04 8.03
N LYS A 23 -23.78 -20.08 7.19
CA LYS A 23 -24.60 -20.08 5.98
C LYS A 23 -26.07 -20.00 6.35
N ALA A 24 -26.80 -19.15 5.65
CA ALA A 24 -28.25 -19.10 5.66
C ALA A 24 -28.82 -20.46 5.22
N ASP A 25 -29.48 -21.16 6.14
CA ASP A 25 -30.37 -22.27 5.81
C ASP A 25 -31.74 -22.00 6.44
N SER A 26 -32.73 -22.03 5.57
CA SER A 26 -34.14 -21.77 5.87
C SER A 26 -34.74 -22.94 6.62
N SER A 27 -34.80 -22.86 7.95
CA SER A 27 -35.82 -23.53 8.76
C SER A 27 -35.81 -22.95 10.16
N SER A 28 -36.91 -22.32 10.56
CA SER A 28 -37.19 -21.87 11.91
C SER A 28 -37.14 -23.03 12.92
N PRO A 29 -36.50 -22.82 14.09
CA PRO A 29 -37.11 -23.29 15.32
C PRO A 29 -37.05 -22.24 16.44
N ALA A 30 -38.22 -22.02 17.05
CA ALA A 30 -38.53 -21.52 18.39
C ALA A 30 -37.58 -20.48 19.02
N GLU A 31 -38.10 -19.25 19.09
CA GLU A 31 -37.74 -18.24 20.08
C GLU A 31 -37.71 -18.87 21.49
N THR A 32 -36.54 -18.94 22.11
CA THR A 32 -36.42 -18.99 23.57
C THR A 32 -35.95 -17.63 24.02
N ASP A 33 -36.91 -16.79 24.40
CA ASP A 33 -36.69 -15.58 25.19
C ASP A 33 -35.92 -15.95 26.45
N PHE A 34 -34.67 -15.52 26.52
CA PHE A 34 -34.04 -15.27 27.81
C PHE A 34 -34.49 -13.89 28.25
N ASP A 35 -35.63 -13.89 28.92
CA ASP A 35 -36.19 -12.75 29.62
C ASP A 35 -35.23 -12.30 30.73
N CYS A 36 -34.48 -11.23 30.46
CA CYS A 36 -33.72 -10.50 31.47
C CYS A 36 -34.56 -9.33 32.01
N THR A 37 -35.80 -9.58 32.44
CA THR A 37 -36.44 -8.72 33.43
C THR A 37 -35.80 -8.97 34.81
N ALA A 38 -34.66 -8.34 35.06
CA ALA A 38 -34.21 -8.09 36.42
C ALA A 38 -34.81 -6.77 36.88
N GLY A 39 -35.77 -6.83 37.81
CA GLY A 39 -36.27 -5.68 38.55
C GLY A 39 -35.18 -4.97 39.37
N PRO A 40 -35.51 -3.88 40.07
CA PRO A 40 -34.57 -2.91 40.63
C PRO A 40 -33.81 -3.48 41.83
N SER A 41 -32.83 -4.35 41.57
CA SER A 41 -31.84 -4.75 42.57
C SER A 41 -30.75 -3.67 42.61
N SER A 42 -30.45 -3.21 43.81
CA SER A 42 -29.58 -2.07 44.10
C SER A 42 -28.24 -2.13 43.34
N ASN A 43 -28.00 -1.15 42.48
CA ASN A 43 -26.81 -1.04 41.63
C ASN A 43 -25.57 -0.64 42.46
N THR A 44 -25.03 -1.59 43.23
CA THR A 44 -23.91 -1.36 44.17
C THR A 44 -22.58 -1.10 43.46
N ARG A 45 -22.42 -1.54 42.20
CA ARG A 45 -21.19 -1.40 41.41
C ARG A 45 -20.73 0.06 41.30
N TYR A 46 -21.64 0.97 40.96
CA TYR A 46 -21.31 2.38 40.72
C TYR A 46 -21.42 3.27 41.97
N ARG A 47 -21.63 2.70 43.17
CA ARG A 47 -21.67 3.48 44.42
C ARG A 47 -20.38 4.26 44.66
N VAL A 48 -19.24 3.69 44.23
CA VAL A 48 -17.95 4.38 44.34
C VAL A 48 -17.91 5.68 43.54
N CYS A 49 -18.57 5.76 42.38
CA CYS A 49 -18.70 6.99 41.60
C CYS A 49 -19.48 8.06 42.38
N GLN A 50 -20.57 7.67 43.04
CA GLN A 50 -21.37 8.57 43.88
C GLN A 50 -20.57 9.09 45.08
N THR A 51 -19.81 8.21 45.74
CA THR A 51 -18.92 8.59 46.85
C THR A 51 -17.86 9.59 46.39
N LEU A 52 -17.20 9.33 45.26
CA LEU A 52 -16.20 10.23 44.69
C LEU A 52 -16.81 11.61 44.37
N SER A 53 -17.95 11.65 43.68
CA SER A 53 -18.64 12.89 43.36
C SER A 53 -19.06 13.68 44.61
N ALA A 54 -19.54 13.00 45.65
CA ALA A 54 -19.91 13.63 46.92
C ALA A 54 -18.72 14.28 47.65
N HIS A 55 -17.50 13.80 47.39
CA HIS A 55 -16.26 14.37 47.94
C HIS A 55 -15.56 15.32 46.95
N GLY A 56 -16.26 15.76 45.90
CA GLY A 56 -15.74 16.70 44.92
C GLY A 56 -14.64 16.12 44.03
N VAL A 57 -14.59 14.80 43.85
CA VAL A 57 -13.67 14.14 42.92
C VAL A 57 -14.42 13.82 41.63
N ALA A 58 -14.10 14.56 40.57
CA ALA A 58 -14.62 14.31 39.23
C ALA A 58 -14.20 12.91 38.78
N ASN A 59 -15.16 12.16 38.23
CA ASN A 59 -14.96 10.78 37.82
C ASN A 59 -15.84 10.43 36.63
N ALA A 60 -15.40 9.48 35.81
CA ALA A 60 -16.18 8.90 34.72
C ALA A 60 -15.87 7.40 34.59
N VAL A 61 -16.88 6.60 34.23
CA VAL A 61 -16.65 5.19 33.87
C VAL A 61 -15.85 5.11 32.57
N TRP A 62 -14.99 4.10 32.46
CA TRP A 62 -14.06 3.97 31.32
C TRP A 62 -14.06 2.57 30.70
N PHE A 63 -13.38 2.44 29.55
CA PHE A 63 -13.19 1.21 28.77
C PHE A 63 -14.44 0.34 28.62
N GLU A 64 -14.43 -0.89 29.15
CA GLU A 64 -15.48 -1.89 28.97
C GLU A 64 -16.83 -1.44 29.53
N GLU A 65 -16.85 -0.54 30.53
CA GLU A 65 -18.09 0.05 31.06
C GLU A 65 -18.77 0.97 30.06
N VAL A 66 -17.97 1.76 29.33
CA VAL A 66 -18.48 2.64 28.26
C VAL A 66 -19.04 1.77 27.14
N LEU A 67 -18.27 0.77 26.68
CA LEU A 67 -18.73 -0.15 25.65
C LEU A 67 -19.97 -0.94 26.08
N LYS A 68 -20.09 -1.32 27.36
CA LYS A 68 -21.28 -1.99 27.89
C LYS A 68 -22.52 -1.12 27.79
N ALA A 69 -22.40 0.16 28.15
CA ALA A 69 -23.49 1.12 28.09
C ALA A 69 -24.03 1.27 26.65
N TYR A 70 -23.14 1.29 25.65
CA TYR A 70 -23.52 1.50 24.25
C TYR A 70 -23.80 0.19 23.45
N SER A 71 -23.22 -0.96 23.81
CA SER A 71 -23.29 -2.21 23.00
C SER A 71 -24.06 -3.38 23.65
N ARG A 72 -24.38 -3.30 24.95
CA ARG A 72 -25.06 -4.33 25.75
C ARG A 72 -24.40 -5.74 25.78
N LYS A 73 -23.25 -5.97 25.13
CA LYS A 73 -22.65 -7.32 24.90
C LYS A 73 -21.23 -7.53 25.44
N THR A 74 -20.73 -6.73 26.37
CA THR A 74 -19.38 -6.91 26.93
C THR A 74 -19.38 -7.55 28.31
N CYS A 75 -18.47 -8.51 28.55
CA CYS A 75 -18.22 -9.07 29.88
C CYS A 75 -17.47 -8.04 30.74
N THR A 76 -18.04 -7.63 31.86
CA THR A 76 -17.39 -6.69 32.80
C THR A 76 -16.57 -7.44 33.85
N GLY A 77 -15.28 -7.09 33.96
CA GLY A 77 -14.40 -7.47 35.08
C GLY A 77 -14.31 -6.34 36.11
N ASN A 78 -13.09 -5.91 36.47
CA ASN A 78 -12.87 -4.75 37.34
C ASN A 78 -13.58 -3.48 36.84
N LEU A 79 -13.99 -2.60 37.76
CA LEU A 79 -14.58 -1.29 37.44
C LEU A 79 -13.46 -0.27 37.20
N LEU A 80 -13.33 0.26 35.98
CA LEU A 80 -12.31 1.25 35.64
C LEU A 80 -12.91 2.65 35.60
N LEU A 81 -12.29 3.56 36.35
CA LEU A 81 -12.72 4.95 36.48
C LEU A 81 -11.59 5.89 36.06
N LEU A 82 -11.88 6.83 35.18
CA LEU A 82 -11.07 8.04 35.05
C LEU A 82 -11.38 8.95 36.23
N VAL A 83 -10.37 9.53 36.84
CA VAL A 83 -10.49 10.51 37.92
C VAL A 83 -9.49 11.65 37.76
N SER A 84 -9.83 12.82 38.27
CA SER A 84 -8.96 14.00 38.17
C SER A 84 -7.69 13.88 39.03
N GLU A 85 -7.77 13.15 40.15
CA GLU A 85 -6.67 13.00 41.12
C GLU A 85 -6.68 11.56 41.70
N PRO A 86 -5.97 10.59 41.09
CA PRO A 86 -6.04 9.17 41.49
C PRO A 86 -5.73 8.91 42.96
N THR A 87 -4.72 9.56 43.52
CA THR A 87 -4.32 9.37 44.93
C THR A 87 -5.41 9.86 45.89
N LYS A 88 -5.98 11.04 45.64
CA LYS A 88 -7.08 11.59 46.43
C LYS A 88 -8.35 10.73 46.31
N ALA A 89 -8.67 10.27 45.10
CA ALA A 89 -9.76 9.34 44.86
C ALA A 89 -9.59 8.04 45.68
N ALA A 90 -8.38 7.49 45.70
CA ALA A 90 -8.06 6.30 46.47
C ALA A 90 -8.17 6.54 48.00
N ASP A 91 -7.75 7.70 48.49
CA ASP A 91 -7.88 8.07 49.90
C ASP A 91 -9.35 8.19 50.32
N VAL A 92 -10.18 8.85 49.50
CA VAL A 92 -11.65 8.95 49.71
C VAL A 92 -12.28 7.56 49.79
N LEU A 93 -11.93 6.65 48.87
CA LEU A 93 -12.53 5.31 48.84
C LEU A 93 -12.06 4.40 49.98
N THR A 94 -10.87 4.63 50.55
CA THR A 94 -10.32 3.80 51.64
C THR A 94 -10.62 4.34 53.03
N GLN A 95 -11.08 5.59 53.16
CA GLN A 95 -11.40 6.25 54.43
C GLN A 95 -12.45 5.50 55.28
N GLY A 96 -13.37 4.77 54.64
CA GLY A 96 -14.42 3.98 55.31
C GLY A 96 -13.98 2.61 55.84
N GLY A 97 -12.73 2.21 55.63
CA GLY A 97 -12.13 0.99 56.20
C GLY A 97 -12.52 -0.33 55.52
N SER A 98 -13.60 -0.38 54.73
CA SER A 98 -14.06 -1.58 53.99
C SER A 98 -13.25 -1.87 52.71
N LEU A 99 -12.59 -0.87 52.14
CA LEU A 99 -11.74 -0.97 50.96
C LEU A 99 -10.29 -0.69 51.34
N GLN A 100 -9.34 -1.26 50.60
CA GLN A 100 -7.91 -1.00 50.74
C GLN A 100 -7.23 -0.79 49.39
N LYS A 101 -6.11 -0.06 49.39
CA LYS A 101 -5.19 -0.01 48.25
C LYS A 101 -4.50 -1.36 48.15
N LYS A 102 -4.48 -1.95 46.95
CA LYS A 102 -3.71 -3.17 46.69
C LYS A 102 -2.21 -2.83 46.64
N GLU A 103 -1.38 -3.54 47.40
CA GLU A 103 0.07 -3.40 47.33
C GLU A 103 0.59 -4.04 46.04
N ASN A 104 1.13 -3.22 45.13
CA ASN A 104 1.54 -3.66 43.80
C ASN A 104 2.99 -4.18 43.80
N ASN A 105 3.18 -5.48 43.57
CA ASN A 105 4.50 -6.04 43.24
C ASN A 105 4.73 -6.00 41.72
N ALA A 106 5.89 -5.48 41.28
CA ALA A 106 6.23 -5.25 39.87
C ALA A 106 6.08 -6.47 38.94
N VAL A 107 6.10 -7.69 39.48
CA VAL A 107 5.97 -8.95 38.72
C VAL A 107 4.50 -9.29 38.38
N GLN A 108 3.52 -8.79 39.13
CA GLN A 108 2.08 -9.04 38.90
C GLN A 108 1.42 -8.04 37.93
N ASN A 109 2.16 -7.02 37.47
CA ASN A 109 1.66 -6.03 36.51
C ASN A 109 1.53 -6.55 35.07
N ARG A 110 2.04 -7.75 34.76
CA ARG A 110 1.80 -8.38 33.45
C ARG A 110 0.36 -8.90 33.38
N GLY A 111 -0.55 -8.05 32.92
CA GLY A 111 -1.94 -8.41 32.61
C GLY A 111 -3.01 -7.64 33.37
N LEU A 112 -2.66 -6.74 34.30
CA LEU A 112 -3.64 -5.81 34.89
C LEU A 112 -3.70 -4.52 34.07
N LEU A 113 -4.93 -4.15 33.73
CA LEU A 113 -5.45 -3.00 32.98
C LEU A 113 -5.02 -1.59 33.45
N SER A 114 -3.77 -1.37 33.82
CA SER A 114 -3.39 -0.12 34.47
C SER A 114 -1.89 0.14 34.38
N ARG A 115 -1.41 0.58 33.21
CA ARG A 115 -0.19 1.41 33.20
C ARG A 115 -0.48 2.66 34.06
N GLY A 116 0.03 2.67 35.30
CA GLY A 116 -0.05 3.81 36.21
C GLY A 116 -1.34 3.95 37.05
N GLY A 117 -2.27 3.00 37.03
CA GLY A 117 -3.52 3.09 37.80
C GLY A 117 -3.42 2.57 39.24
N ILE A 118 -4.27 3.09 40.14
CA ILE A 118 -4.37 2.65 41.54
C ILE A 118 -5.51 1.64 41.67
N THR A 119 -5.20 0.42 42.13
CA THR A 119 -6.21 -0.62 42.35
C THR A 119 -6.72 -0.59 43.79
N ILE A 120 -8.04 -0.57 43.94
CA ILE A 120 -8.78 -0.61 45.20
C ILE A 120 -9.55 -1.93 45.26
N GLU A 121 -9.37 -2.67 46.36
CA GLU A 121 -10.00 -3.97 46.58
C GLU A 121 -10.73 -4.04 47.94
N PRO A 122 -11.73 -4.92 48.09
CA PRO A 122 -12.34 -5.17 49.40
C PRO A 122 -11.34 -5.77 50.40
N LYS A 123 -11.39 -5.36 51.67
CA LYS A 123 -10.61 -6.04 52.72
C LYS A 123 -11.19 -7.43 53.00
N THR A 124 -10.43 -8.49 52.75
CA THR A 124 -10.78 -9.85 53.17
C THR A 124 -10.59 -10.00 54.68
N GLN A 125 -11.65 -10.38 55.41
CA GLN A 125 -11.51 -10.76 56.82
C GLN A 125 -10.79 -12.10 56.87
N SER A 126 -9.67 -12.17 57.61
CA SER A 126 -8.94 -13.41 57.85
C SER A 126 -9.80 -14.38 58.67
N SER A 127 -10.50 -15.32 58.03
CA SER A 127 -11.00 -16.51 58.70
C SER A 127 -9.96 -17.63 58.59
N SER A 128 -9.37 -17.96 59.73
CA SER A 128 -8.51 -19.11 59.94
C SER A 128 -9.23 -20.45 59.68
N ASN A 129 -8.45 -21.41 59.18
CA ASN A 129 -8.57 -22.88 59.24
C ASN A 129 -8.99 -23.66 57.97
N ASN A 130 -8.00 -24.41 57.47
CA ASN A 130 -7.98 -25.80 56.99
C ASN A 130 -9.11 -26.34 56.10
N GLY A 131 -8.71 -26.92 54.97
CA GLY A 131 -9.38 -28.07 54.38
C GLY A 131 -9.32 -28.10 52.87
N ASP A 132 -8.63 -29.11 52.33
CA ASP A 132 -8.58 -29.46 50.92
C ASP A 132 -9.97 -29.49 50.25
N SER A 133 -10.12 -28.84 49.10
CA SER A 133 -11.02 -29.25 48.02
C SER A 133 -10.69 -28.48 46.74
N GLU A 134 -10.19 -29.21 45.75
CA GLU A 134 -10.15 -28.78 44.36
C GLU A 134 -11.57 -28.72 43.80
N GLU A 135 -12.16 -27.53 43.74
CA GLU A 135 -13.24 -27.21 42.80
C GLU A 135 -13.01 -25.81 42.23
N GLY A 136 -12.68 -25.75 40.93
CA GLY A 136 -12.49 -24.53 40.18
C GLY A 136 -13.80 -23.79 39.95
N GLY A 137 -14.14 -22.88 40.86
CA GLY A 137 -15.20 -21.88 40.71
C GLY A 137 -14.62 -20.47 40.72
N CYS A 138 -14.74 -19.75 39.60
CA CYS A 138 -14.30 -18.37 39.43
C CYS A 138 -15.15 -17.42 40.30
N GLN A 139 -14.68 -17.09 41.51
CA GLN A 139 -15.22 -15.99 42.32
C GLN A 139 -14.34 -14.74 42.11
N THR A 140 -14.64 -13.93 41.09
CA THR A 140 -13.97 -12.63 40.91
C THR A 140 -14.60 -11.61 41.84
N SER A 141 -13.86 -11.18 42.86
CA SER A 141 -14.19 -9.95 43.61
C SER A 141 -13.83 -8.76 42.72
N ASP A 142 -14.83 -8.07 42.17
CA ASP A 142 -14.63 -6.92 41.29
C ASP A 142 -13.84 -5.81 42.01
N CYS A 143 -12.62 -5.52 41.55
CA CYS A 143 -11.82 -4.42 42.07
C CYS A 143 -12.16 -3.11 41.35
N VAL A 144 -11.85 -1.96 41.95
CA VAL A 144 -11.94 -0.64 41.30
C VAL A 144 -10.54 -0.18 40.89
N VAL A 145 -10.35 0.21 39.65
CA VAL A 145 -9.09 0.73 39.11
C VAL A 145 -9.26 2.20 38.81
N LEU A 146 -8.46 3.04 39.46
CA LEU A 146 -8.46 4.49 39.29
C LEU A 146 -7.36 4.89 38.33
N LEU A 147 -7.74 5.53 37.23
CA LEU A 147 -6.87 6.00 36.16
C LEU A 147 -6.84 7.53 36.14
N ASP A 148 -5.69 8.11 35.84
CA ASP A 148 -5.55 9.56 35.70
C ASP A 148 -6.17 10.04 34.39
N ALA A 149 -7.19 10.90 34.47
CA ALA A 149 -7.85 11.45 33.29
C ALA A 149 -6.91 12.27 32.40
N ALA A 150 -5.85 12.88 32.95
CA ALA A 150 -4.88 13.66 32.18
C ALA A 150 -4.09 12.79 31.19
N VAL A 151 -3.80 11.53 31.55
CA VAL A 151 -3.12 10.57 30.66
C VAL A 151 -3.95 10.28 29.41
N TRP A 152 -5.28 10.31 29.56
CA TRP A 152 -6.24 10.02 28.49
C TRP A 152 -6.69 11.26 27.73
N ASP A 153 -6.19 12.44 28.10
CA ASP A 153 -6.56 13.71 27.47
C ASP A 153 -8.10 13.86 27.40
N TYR A 154 -8.76 13.50 28.50
CA TYR A 154 -10.22 13.48 28.62
C TYR A 154 -10.69 14.51 29.63
N ASP A 155 -11.61 15.38 29.21
CA ASP A 155 -12.26 16.36 30.09
C ASP A 155 -13.43 15.69 30.84
N LEU A 156 -13.20 15.41 32.13
CA LEU A 156 -14.20 14.83 33.02
C LEU A 156 -15.48 15.68 33.15
N SER A 157 -15.45 16.95 32.79
CA SER A 157 -16.64 17.82 32.82
C SER A 157 -17.68 17.47 31.75
N THR A 158 -17.27 16.77 30.68
CA THR A 158 -18.19 16.34 29.61
C THR A 158 -18.94 15.05 29.96
N ALA A 159 -18.50 14.31 30.98
CA ALA A 159 -19.16 13.10 31.42
C ALA A 159 -20.52 13.40 32.06
N THR A 160 -21.57 12.75 31.57
CA THR A 160 -22.95 12.98 32.05
C THR A 160 -23.56 11.69 32.59
N ILE A 161 -24.43 11.81 33.59
CA ILE A 161 -25.20 10.65 34.07
C ILE A 161 -26.36 10.44 33.11
N GLN A 162 -26.39 9.27 32.46
CA GLN A 162 -27.46 8.87 31.54
C GLN A 162 -28.16 7.65 32.12
N PRO A 163 -29.19 7.82 32.98
CA PRO A 163 -29.75 6.73 33.79
C PRO A 163 -30.23 5.51 32.98
N ASP A 164 -30.67 5.73 31.74
CA ASP A 164 -31.13 4.67 30.83
C ASP A 164 -29.98 3.81 30.25
N LEU A 165 -28.75 4.34 30.24
CA LEU A 165 -27.54 3.66 29.74
C LEU A 165 -26.59 3.26 30.87
N CYS A 166 -26.28 4.18 31.78
CA CYS A 166 -25.37 3.99 32.90
C CYS A 166 -25.72 4.96 34.06
N PRO A 167 -25.92 4.47 35.30
CA PRO A 167 -26.22 5.32 36.46
C PRO A 167 -24.97 5.96 37.09
N ALA A 168 -23.92 6.18 36.30
CA ALA A 168 -22.67 6.83 36.66
C ALA A 168 -22.28 7.84 35.58
N PRO A 169 -21.36 8.79 35.84
CA PRO A 169 -20.90 9.71 34.80
C PRO A 169 -20.27 8.92 33.64
N LEU A 170 -20.86 9.07 32.46
CA LEU A 170 -20.57 8.33 31.24
C LEU A 170 -20.10 9.32 30.15
N PRO A 171 -18.95 9.09 29.50
CA PRO A 171 -18.53 9.87 28.35
C PRO A 171 -19.48 9.68 27.16
N THR A 172 -19.54 10.70 26.28
CA THR A 172 -20.10 10.50 24.94
C THR A 172 -19.26 9.49 24.16
N LEU A 173 -19.83 8.86 23.14
CA LEU A 173 -19.09 7.88 22.36
C LEU A 173 -17.97 8.54 21.55
N GLU A 174 -18.20 9.76 21.06
CA GLU A 174 -17.24 10.62 20.38
C GLU A 174 -16.03 10.95 21.25
N ASP A 175 -16.25 11.46 22.46
CA ASP A 175 -15.15 11.83 23.36
C ASP A 175 -14.36 10.59 23.80
N PHE A 176 -15.06 9.49 24.09
CA PHE A 176 -14.42 8.22 24.44
C PHE A 176 -13.53 7.70 23.32
N LEU A 177 -14.05 7.62 22.09
CA LEU A 177 -13.30 7.16 20.92
C LEU A 177 -12.15 8.10 20.58
N GLY A 178 -12.38 9.42 20.63
CA GLY A 178 -11.35 10.44 20.40
C GLY A 178 -10.18 10.30 21.37
N SER A 179 -10.45 10.18 22.66
CA SER A 179 -9.42 9.98 23.69
C SER A 179 -8.67 8.65 23.52
N LEU A 180 -9.35 7.54 23.23
CA LEU A 180 -8.70 6.25 23.00
C LEU A 180 -7.78 6.28 21.78
N MET A 181 -8.26 6.81 20.65
CA MET A 181 -7.48 6.88 19.41
C MET A 181 -6.28 7.81 19.58
N ARG A 182 -6.44 9.00 20.17
CA ARG A 182 -5.30 9.89 20.46
C ARG A 182 -4.26 9.22 21.34
N TYR A 183 -4.68 8.55 22.42
CA TYR A 183 -3.75 7.85 23.30
C TYR A 183 -2.99 6.78 22.53
N TRP A 184 -3.68 5.97 21.72
CA TRP A 184 -3.06 4.94 20.88
C TRP A 184 -2.06 5.53 19.88
N LEU A 185 -2.40 6.61 19.18
CA LEU A 185 -1.54 7.26 18.17
C LEU A 185 -0.27 7.90 18.75
N ARG A 186 -0.28 8.26 20.05
CA ARG A 186 0.87 8.84 20.76
C ARG A 186 1.84 7.79 21.32
N LEU A 187 1.49 6.49 21.28
CA LEU A 187 2.39 5.45 21.77
C LEU A 187 3.61 5.33 20.88
N SER A 188 4.79 5.26 21.49
CA SER A 188 6.02 4.95 20.75
C SER A 188 6.07 3.46 20.39
N GLU A 189 6.95 3.09 19.46
CA GLU A 189 7.26 1.68 19.17
C GLU A 189 7.69 0.93 20.45
N GLU A 190 8.52 1.56 21.28
CA GLU A 190 8.96 1.01 22.56
C GLU A 190 7.79 0.78 23.54
N ASP A 191 6.78 1.65 23.53
CA ASP A 191 5.59 1.50 24.37
C ASP A 191 4.71 0.32 23.94
N LEU A 192 4.56 0.12 22.64
CA LEU A 192 3.79 -0.99 22.08
C LEU A 192 4.48 -2.34 22.34
N ASP A 193 5.81 -2.38 22.24
CA ASP A 193 6.60 -3.59 22.43
C ASP A 193 6.82 -3.98 23.89
N SER A 194 6.90 -3.00 24.79
CA SER A 194 7.16 -3.25 26.21
C SER A 194 5.97 -3.91 26.93
N ASP A 195 4.74 -3.78 26.43
CA ASP A 195 3.56 -4.50 26.92
C ASP A 195 2.59 -4.89 25.79
N PRO A 196 2.84 -6.02 25.10
CA PRO A 196 2.00 -6.46 23.98
C PRO A 196 0.57 -6.82 24.37
N LEU A 197 0.34 -7.28 25.60
CA LEU A 197 -0.99 -7.60 26.12
C LEU A 197 -1.83 -6.33 26.26
N TRP A 198 -1.23 -5.28 26.79
CA TRP A 198 -1.84 -3.96 26.88
C TRP A 198 -2.15 -3.38 25.49
N SER A 199 -1.17 -3.42 24.58
CA SER A 199 -1.34 -2.92 23.21
C SER A 199 -2.50 -3.60 22.48
N HIS A 200 -2.58 -4.94 22.53
CA HIS A 200 -3.68 -5.69 21.92
C HIS A 200 -5.03 -5.38 22.57
N LYS A 201 -5.05 -5.18 23.90
CA LYS A 201 -6.29 -4.83 24.61
C LYS A 201 -6.81 -3.45 24.23
N LEU A 202 -5.94 -2.45 24.15
CA LEU A 202 -6.30 -1.10 23.70
C LEU A 202 -6.85 -1.13 22.26
N SER A 203 -6.15 -1.85 21.38
CA SER A 203 -6.57 -2.08 19.99
C SER A 203 -7.96 -2.75 19.92
N SER A 204 -8.20 -3.76 20.77
CA SER A 204 -9.50 -4.43 20.87
C SER A 204 -10.61 -3.52 21.37
N LEU A 205 -10.33 -2.63 22.33
CA LEU A 205 -11.31 -1.66 22.82
C LEU A 205 -11.75 -0.69 21.73
N ILE A 206 -10.80 -0.17 20.95
CA ILE A 206 -11.10 0.70 19.80
C ILE A 206 -11.91 -0.10 18.77
N HIS A 207 -11.45 -1.29 18.37
CA HIS A 207 -12.18 -2.12 17.40
C HIS A 207 -13.62 -2.40 17.82
N ASN A 208 -13.83 -2.82 19.08
CA ASN A 208 -15.16 -3.11 19.61
C ASN A 208 -16.08 -1.88 19.62
N ALA A 209 -15.53 -0.68 19.81
CA ALA A 209 -16.30 0.56 19.71
C ALA A 209 -16.85 0.78 18.28
N TYR A 210 -16.13 0.36 17.24
CA TYR A 210 -16.59 0.42 15.85
C TYR A 210 -17.52 -0.73 15.45
N CYS A 211 -17.59 -1.80 16.26
CA CYS A 211 -18.48 -2.95 16.04
C CYS A 211 -19.76 -2.91 16.88
N ILE A 212 -20.10 -1.76 17.48
CA ILE A 212 -21.35 -1.59 18.22
C ILE A 212 -22.52 -1.67 17.23
N GLY A 213 -23.43 -2.63 17.42
CA GLY A 213 -24.58 -2.80 16.54
C GLY A 213 -25.74 -1.83 16.80
N GLY A 214 -26.72 -1.82 15.89
CA GLY A 214 -27.97 -1.07 16.07
C GLY A 214 -27.84 0.42 15.74
N SER A 215 -28.54 1.28 16.49
CA SER A 215 -28.57 2.73 16.23
C SER A 215 -27.21 3.42 16.37
N TYR A 216 -26.31 2.85 17.18
CA TYR A 216 -24.97 3.40 17.39
C TYR A 216 -24.01 3.07 16.25
N GLU A 217 -24.23 1.97 15.51
CA GLU A 217 -23.46 1.67 14.29
C GLU A 217 -23.65 2.78 13.24
N ALA A 218 -24.91 3.17 13.03
CA ALA A 218 -25.27 4.25 12.12
C ALA A 218 -24.76 5.61 12.61
N LEU A 219 -24.72 5.83 13.93
CA LEU A 219 -24.18 7.04 14.54
C LEU A 219 -22.68 7.18 14.24
N ILE A 220 -21.87 6.15 14.51
CA ILE A 220 -20.41 6.20 14.31
C ILE A 220 -20.04 6.49 12.85
N LYS A 221 -20.85 6.00 11.89
CA LYS A 221 -20.64 6.20 10.45
C LYS A 221 -21.24 7.51 9.92
N SER A 222 -21.78 8.38 10.78
CA SER A 222 -22.45 9.62 10.37
C SER A 222 -21.50 10.82 10.34
N ASP A 223 -21.74 11.74 9.39
CA ASP A 223 -20.95 12.99 9.27
C ASP A 223 -20.96 13.83 10.56
N GLU A 224 -22.06 13.81 11.30
CA GLU A 224 -22.17 14.54 12.58
C GLU A 224 -21.25 13.96 13.66
N PHE A 225 -21.05 12.65 13.67
CA PHE A 225 -20.10 11.99 14.55
C PHE A 225 -18.66 12.35 14.14
N THR A 226 -18.34 12.28 12.85
CA THR A 226 -17.03 12.65 12.32
C THR A 226 -16.65 14.09 12.65
N LYS A 227 -17.57 15.06 12.55
CA LYS A 227 -17.31 16.48 12.88
C LYS A 227 -16.98 16.73 14.36
N ARG A 228 -17.38 15.82 15.24
CA ARG A 228 -17.12 15.91 16.68
C ARG A 228 -15.84 15.22 17.09
N LEU A 229 -15.27 14.37 16.23
CA LEU A 229 -13.99 13.75 16.48
C LEU A 229 -12.85 14.78 16.34
N PRO A 230 -11.76 14.59 17.09
CA PRO A 230 -10.53 15.36 16.89
C PRO A 230 -10.00 15.24 15.45
N PRO A 231 -9.55 16.33 14.81
CA PRO A 231 -9.02 16.25 13.44
C PRO A 231 -7.90 15.21 13.27
N GLU A 232 -6.99 15.13 14.23
CA GLU A 232 -5.81 14.27 14.23
C GLU A 232 -6.09 12.77 14.33
N VAL A 233 -7.34 12.36 14.58
CA VAL A 233 -7.75 10.94 14.59
C VAL A 233 -8.59 10.57 13.37
N LEU A 234 -8.92 11.54 12.50
CA LEU A 234 -9.87 11.33 11.40
C LEU A 234 -9.39 10.32 10.37
N GLU A 235 -8.08 10.26 10.09
CA GLU A 235 -7.53 9.27 9.16
C GLU A 235 -7.75 7.83 9.66
N LEU A 236 -7.50 7.59 10.95
CA LEU A 236 -7.75 6.30 11.58
C LEU A 236 -9.26 5.98 11.60
N HIS A 237 -10.09 7.00 11.85
CA HIS A 237 -11.54 6.85 11.79
C HIS A 237 -12.04 6.44 10.40
N PHE A 238 -11.54 7.08 9.34
CA PHE A 238 -11.90 6.74 7.95
C PHE A 238 -11.39 5.37 7.54
N ASP A 239 -10.23 4.94 8.04
CA ASP A 239 -9.80 3.55 7.94
C ASP A 239 -10.83 2.64 8.59
N LEU A 240 -11.06 2.76 9.90
CA LEU A 240 -11.89 1.82 10.67
C LEU A 240 -13.35 1.76 10.20
N THR A 241 -13.87 2.81 9.58
CA THR A 241 -15.22 2.84 8.98
C THR A 241 -15.24 2.44 7.51
N GLY A 242 -14.09 2.41 6.84
CA GLY A 242 -13.94 2.08 5.43
C GLY A 242 -14.22 0.61 5.10
N GLY A 243 -14.85 0.37 3.95
CA GLY A 243 -15.24 -0.96 3.48
C GLY A 243 -14.38 -1.47 2.32
N TYR A 244 -13.05 -1.40 2.45
CA TYR A 244 -12.12 -1.81 1.39
C TYR A 244 -11.52 -3.21 1.64
N PRO A 245 -11.20 -3.96 0.57
CA PRO A 245 -10.63 -5.30 0.73
C PRO A 245 -9.25 -5.22 1.40
N GLY A 246 -8.98 -6.15 2.32
CA GLY A 246 -7.66 -6.29 2.93
C GLY A 246 -7.33 -5.27 4.02
N GLN A 247 -8.34 -4.66 4.62
CA GLN A 247 -8.19 -3.84 5.81
C GLN A 247 -7.47 -4.60 6.93
N SER A 248 -6.33 -4.09 7.40
CA SER A 248 -5.58 -4.68 8.51
C SER A 248 -6.25 -4.45 9.85
N ASP A 249 -6.08 -5.45 10.73
CA ASP A 249 -6.50 -5.37 12.12
C ASP A 249 -5.79 -4.20 12.80
N ILE A 250 -6.49 -3.48 13.69
CA ILE A 250 -5.96 -2.28 14.35
C ILE A 250 -4.76 -2.59 15.26
N ASP A 251 -4.60 -3.83 15.72
CA ASP A 251 -3.42 -4.25 16.50
C ASP A 251 -2.16 -4.49 15.63
N SER A 252 -2.25 -4.28 14.32
CA SER A 252 -1.11 -4.30 13.42
C SER A 252 -0.15 -3.14 13.73
N PHE A 253 1.09 -3.49 14.09
CA PHE A 253 2.17 -2.51 14.31
C PHE A 253 2.34 -1.54 13.13
N ARG A 254 2.30 -2.09 11.91
CA ARG A 254 2.35 -1.31 10.68
C ARG A 254 1.20 -0.29 10.66
N LYS A 255 -0.04 -0.73 10.86
CA LYS A 255 -1.21 0.17 10.88
C LYS A 255 -1.06 1.31 11.90
N HIS A 256 -0.48 1.03 13.07
CA HIS A 256 -0.11 2.06 14.03
C HIS A 256 0.88 3.08 13.46
N GLU A 257 1.99 2.60 12.91
CA GLU A 257 3.03 3.44 12.30
C GLU A 257 2.46 4.39 11.23
N TYR A 258 1.62 3.88 10.34
CA TYR A 258 0.93 4.69 9.33
C TYR A 258 0.06 5.78 9.97
N HIS A 259 -0.84 5.41 10.87
CA HIS A 259 -1.81 6.36 11.41
C HIS A 259 -1.20 7.35 12.39
N SER A 260 -0.16 6.96 13.13
CA SER A 260 0.63 7.86 13.99
C SER A 260 1.31 8.94 13.14
N MET A 261 1.96 8.56 12.04
CA MET A 261 2.53 9.50 11.07
C MET A 261 1.46 10.45 10.50
N ARG A 262 0.31 9.92 10.06
CA ARG A 262 -0.78 10.76 9.51
C ARG A 262 -1.36 11.71 10.55
N SER A 263 -1.51 11.26 11.81
CA SER A 263 -1.95 12.09 12.92
C SER A 263 -1.04 13.31 13.12
N GLU A 264 0.29 13.13 13.07
CA GLU A 264 1.23 14.25 13.13
C GLU A 264 1.09 15.22 11.94
N GLN A 265 0.92 14.69 10.73
CA GLN A 265 0.76 15.52 9.53
C GLN A 265 -0.52 16.35 9.57
N ILE A 266 -1.62 15.77 10.07
CA ILE A 266 -2.89 16.49 10.26
C ILE A 266 -2.70 17.65 11.24
N GLN A 267 -2.02 17.39 12.37
CA GLN A 267 -1.73 18.43 13.36
C GLN A 267 -0.84 19.55 12.79
N LYS A 268 0.09 19.20 11.90
CA LYS A 268 0.96 20.15 11.19
C LYS A 268 0.26 20.85 10.01
N GLY A 269 -0.95 20.43 9.63
CA GLY A 269 -1.69 20.95 8.49
C GLY A 269 -1.15 20.50 7.12
N THR A 270 -0.26 19.49 7.08
CA THR A 270 0.36 18.97 5.84
C THR A 270 -0.38 17.76 5.27
N PHE A 271 -1.49 17.33 5.88
CA PHE A 271 -2.33 16.26 5.39
C PHE A 271 -3.79 16.52 5.74
N THR A 272 -4.68 16.32 4.76
CA THR A 272 -6.12 16.44 4.94
C THR A 272 -6.75 15.04 4.88
N PRO A 273 -7.33 14.54 5.99
CA PRO A 273 -7.92 13.20 6.04
C PRO A 273 -9.22 13.18 5.22
N ARG A 274 -9.47 12.08 4.49
CA ARG A 274 -10.65 11.93 3.62
C ARG A 274 -11.29 10.55 3.79
N PRO A 275 -12.63 10.44 3.71
CA PRO A 275 -13.31 9.15 3.70
C PRO A 275 -12.85 8.26 2.53
N TYR A 276 -12.82 6.95 2.76
CA TYR A 276 -12.37 6.00 1.75
C TYR A 276 -13.51 5.44 0.90
N PRO A 277 -13.35 5.36 -0.44
CA PRO A 277 -14.35 4.78 -1.32
C PRO A 277 -14.46 3.27 -1.11
N THR A 278 -15.71 2.77 -1.02
CA THR A 278 -16.00 1.34 -0.82
C THR A 278 -15.46 0.50 -1.98
N GLY A 279 -14.85 -0.65 -1.67
CA GLY A 279 -14.43 -1.64 -2.68
C GLY A 279 -13.07 -1.42 -3.31
N ASN A 280 -12.38 -0.30 -3.05
CA ASN A 280 -11.04 -0.01 -3.57
C ASN A 280 -10.04 0.21 -2.43
N VAL A 281 -8.78 -0.19 -2.62
CA VAL A 281 -7.71 0.17 -1.68
C VAL A 281 -7.58 1.69 -1.68
N PRO A 282 -7.68 2.37 -0.52
CA PRO A 282 -7.55 3.81 -0.47
C PRO A 282 -6.18 4.26 -0.95
N LEU A 283 -6.13 5.30 -1.79
CA LEU A 283 -4.88 5.86 -2.33
C LEU A 283 -3.89 6.18 -1.20
N SER A 284 -4.36 6.81 -0.12
CA SER A 284 -3.54 7.16 1.04
C SER A 284 -2.87 5.96 1.71
N LEU A 285 -3.51 4.79 1.68
CA LEU A 285 -2.95 3.52 2.19
C LEU A 285 -2.11 2.78 1.16
N ALA A 286 -2.40 2.98 -0.13
CA ALA A 286 -1.64 2.44 -1.25
C ALA A 286 -0.29 3.16 -1.43
N GLU A 287 -0.18 4.43 -1.02
CA GLU A 287 1.06 5.21 -0.99
C GLU A 287 2.10 4.64 -0.03
N TYR A 288 1.66 4.04 1.07
CA TYR A 288 2.53 3.52 2.13
C TYR A 288 2.20 2.05 2.43
N PRO A 289 2.28 1.17 1.44
CA PRO A 289 1.69 -0.15 1.58
C PRO A 289 2.53 -1.04 2.51
N GLU A 290 3.81 -0.70 2.69
CA GLU A 290 4.67 -1.29 3.71
C GLU A 290 4.28 -0.86 5.12
N LEU A 291 3.86 0.39 5.32
CA LEU A 291 3.40 0.87 6.62
C LEU A 291 1.98 0.42 6.93
N THR A 292 1.15 -0.02 5.98
CA THR A 292 -0.26 -0.34 6.29
C THR A 292 -0.50 -1.84 6.44
N GLY A 293 0.44 -2.66 5.96
CA GLY A 293 0.32 -4.12 5.96
C GLY A 293 -0.82 -4.62 5.06
N VAL A 294 -1.40 -3.76 4.22
CA VAL A 294 -2.54 -4.07 3.34
C VAL A 294 -2.24 -5.27 2.43
N TYR A 295 -0.99 -5.42 1.97
CA TYR A 295 -0.59 -6.60 1.19
C TYR A 295 -0.74 -7.92 1.97
N THR A 296 -0.41 -7.95 3.27
CA THR A 296 -0.44 -9.18 4.09
C THR A 296 -1.85 -9.68 4.38
N VAL A 297 -2.85 -8.79 4.39
CA VAL A 297 -4.24 -9.11 4.71
C VAL A 297 -5.01 -9.54 3.46
N LEU A 298 -4.75 -8.88 2.32
CA LEU A 298 -5.26 -9.30 1.01
C LEU A 298 -4.84 -10.75 0.67
N GLU A 299 -3.66 -11.18 1.10
CA GLU A 299 -3.21 -12.58 1.00
C GLU A 299 -3.99 -13.55 1.89
N ARG A 300 -4.29 -13.17 3.15
CA ARG A 300 -5.08 -13.99 4.08
C ARG A 300 -6.52 -14.19 3.60
N ALA A 301 -7.12 -13.16 3.00
CA ALA A 301 -8.47 -13.24 2.44
C ALA A 301 -8.57 -14.11 1.17
N LYS A 302 -7.46 -14.30 0.44
CA LYS A 302 -7.39 -15.12 -0.79
C LYS A 302 -7.19 -16.62 -0.57
N LYS A 303 -7.01 -17.10 0.68
CA LYS A 303 -6.96 -18.56 0.97
C LYS A 303 -8.37 -19.13 1.11
N PRO A 304 -8.85 -20.00 0.19
CA PRO A 304 -10.14 -20.64 0.36
C PRO A 304 -10.03 -21.79 1.39
N SER A 305 -10.98 -21.86 2.32
CA SER A 305 -11.24 -23.07 3.10
C SER A 305 -11.66 -24.21 2.16
N ASN A 306 -10.96 -25.35 2.27
CA ASN A 306 -11.16 -26.60 1.53
C ASN A 306 -12.60 -26.86 1.02
N VAL A 307 -12.78 -26.88 -0.32
CA VAL A 307 -13.96 -27.50 -0.95
C VAL A 307 -13.53 -28.47 -2.05
N LYS A 308 -14.07 -29.68 -1.94
CA LYS A 308 -13.89 -30.85 -2.81
C LYS A 308 -14.33 -30.56 -4.26
N LYS A 309 -13.51 -30.95 -5.23
CA LYS A 309 -13.91 -31.02 -6.65
C LYS A 309 -14.94 -32.14 -6.87
N PRO A 310 -15.91 -31.92 -7.77
CA PRO A 310 -16.31 -32.98 -8.67
C PRO A 310 -16.18 -32.59 -10.14
N SER A 311 -16.13 -33.65 -10.93
CA SER A 311 -15.71 -33.76 -12.32
C SER A 311 -16.86 -33.70 -13.35
N LYS A 312 -16.46 -33.49 -14.61
CA LYS A 312 -16.99 -34.07 -15.89
C LYS A 312 -17.83 -33.19 -16.84
N LYS A 313 -17.20 -33.01 -18.02
CA LYS A 313 -17.61 -33.39 -19.40
C LYS A 313 -18.60 -32.55 -20.24
N ALA A 314 -18.10 -32.31 -21.46
CA ALA A 314 -18.78 -32.23 -22.78
C ALA A 314 -19.61 -30.96 -23.03
N LYS A 315 -19.71 -30.40 -24.25
CA LYS A 315 -19.76 -31.04 -25.56
C LYS A 315 -19.51 -30.01 -26.68
N ARG A 316 -18.88 -30.53 -27.75
CA ARG A 316 -18.62 -29.97 -29.08
C ARG A 316 -19.91 -29.48 -29.79
N MET A 317 -19.86 -28.35 -30.49
CA MET A 317 -20.64 -28.14 -31.72
C MET A 317 -19.87 -27.27 -32.74
N SER A 318 -19.79 -27.83 -33.93
CA SER A 318 -19.21 -27.34 -35.18
C SER A 318 -20.11 -26.34 -35.89
N LYS A 319 -19.53 -25.44 -36.70
CA LYS A 319 -20.11 -25.05 -37.98
C LYS A 319 -19.04 -24.58 -38.97
N THR A 320 -18.96 -25.33 -40.05
CA THR A 320 -18.22 -25.13 -41.30
C THR A 320 -18.90 -24.06 -42.15
N THR A 321 -18.14 -23.28 -42.92
CA THR A 321 -18.51 -22.89 -44.28
C THR A 321 -17.27 -22.54 -45.09
N GLU A 322 -17.26 -22.96 -46.34
CA GLU A 322 -16.14 -23.07 -47.27
C GLU A 322 -16.39 -22.17 -48.50
N ASN A 323 -15.30 -21.92 -49.25
CA ASN A 323 -15.20 -21.41 -50.64
C ASN A 323 -15.35 -19.88 -50.83
N ASN A 324 -14.57 -19.19 -51.67
CA ASN A 324 -13.98 -19.62 -52.94
C ASN A 324 -12.81 -18.71 -53.37
N ARG A 325 -11.88 -19.28 -54.18
CA ARG A 325 -10.73 -18.63 -54.83
C ARG A 325 -11.14 -17.68 -55.96
N LEU A 326 -10.26 -16.71 -56.30
CA LEU A 326 -9.70 -16.50 -57.66
C LEU A 326 -8.70 -15.32 -57.68
N ALA A 327 -7.51 -15.54 -58.24
CA ALA A 327 -6.55 -14.51 -58.68
C ALA A 327 -6.82 -14.15 -60.16
N PRO A 328 -6.29 -13.02 -60.65
CA PRO A 328 -5.21 -13.14 -61.64
C PRO A 328 -4.14 -12.02 -61.62
N LEU A 329 -3.07 -12.31 -62.38
CA LEU A 329 -1.85 -11.57 -62.66
C LEU A 329 -2.03 -10.33 -63.57
N SER A 330 -1.17 -9.32 -63.41
CA SER A 330 -0.36 -8.72 -64.51
C SER A 330 0.63 -7.67 -63.99
N GLU A 331 1.87 -7.74 -64.51
CA GLU A 331 2.98 -6.80 -64.32
C GLU A 331 2.71 -5.43 -64.99
N GLU A 332 3.11 -4.34 -64.33
CA GLU A 332 3.61 -3.14 -65.00
C GLU A 332 4.59 -2.40 -64.07
N ALA A 333 5.78 -2.13 -64.58
CA ALA A 333 6.87 -1.48 -63.87
C ALA A 333 6.56 0.01 -63.64
N SER A 334 6.31 0.37 -62.38
CA SER A 334 6.20 1.74 -61.91
C SER A 334 7.36 2.02 -60.97
N ILE A 335 8.18 3.03 -61.32
CA ILE A 335 9.22 3.59 -60.46
C ILE A 335 8.52 4.08 -59.18
N ALA A 336 8.65 3.32 -58.09
CA ALA A 336 8.00 3.65 -56.83
C ALA A 336 8.74 4.83 -56.17
N PRO A 337 8.02 5.84 -55.64
CA PRO A 337 8.61 6.73 -54.67
C PRO A 337 9.09 5.86 -53.50
N GLN A 338 10.29 6.09 -52.97
CA GLN A 338 10.71 5.44 -51.74
C GLN A 338 9.71 5.82 -50.66
N THR A 339 8.75 4.95 -50.40
CA THR A 339 7.80 5.08 -49.31
C THR A 339 8.63 5.02 -48.04
N SER A 340 8.68 6.13 -47.28
CA SER A 340 9.17 6.14 -45.90
C SER A 340 8.44 5.02 -45.16
N GLU A 341 9.14 3.91 -44.88
CA GLU A 341 8.55 2.78 -44.17
C GLU A 341 8.23 3.25 -42.75
N ALA A 342 6.93 3.38 -42.48
CA ALA A 342 6.45 3.69 -41.15
C ALA A 342 6.72 2.49 -40.24
N VAL A 343 7.46 2.71 -39.16
CA VAL A 343 7.79 1.68 -38.17
C VAL A 343 6.77 1.72 -37.04
N GLN A 344 6.33 0.55 -36.58
CA GLN A 344 5.40 0.42 -35.47
C GLN A 344 6.11 -0.13 -34.24
N LEU A 345 5.86 0.51 -33.10
CA LEU A 345 6.41 0.13 -31.80
C LEU A 345 5.28 0.00 -30.78
N GLN A 346 5.08 -1.20 -30.24
CA GLN A 346 4.17 -1.44 -29.12
C GLN A 346 4.90 -1.06 -27.84
N ILE A 347 4.26 -0.27 -26.98
CA ILE A 347 4.91 0.35 -25.82
C ILE A 347 4.21 -0.02 -24.51
N MET A 348 4.99 -0.27 -23.47
CA MET A 348 4.50 -0.39 -22.10
C MET A 348 5.62 -0.19 -21.08
N SER A 349 5.24 0.19 -19.87
CA SER A 349 6.14 0.35 -18.73
C SER A 349 5.42 0.01 -17.43
N ASP A 350 6.17 -0.02 -16.33
CA ASP A 350 5.63 -0.10 -14.97
C ASP A 350 4.64 -1.26 -14.81
N LEU A 351 4.99 -2.41 -15.41
CA LEU A 351 4.17 -3.62 -15.33
C LEU A 351 4.17 -4.20 -13.92
N HIS A 352 5.23 -3.94 -13.15
CA HIS A 352 5.47 -4.40 -11.79
C HIS A 352 5.12 -5.88 -11.59
N LEU A 353 5.58 -6.74 -12.50
CA LEU A 353 5.25 -8.17 -12.45
C LEU A 353 5.86 -8.86 -11.23
N GLU A 354 6.88 -8.29 -10.61
CA GLU A 354 7.43 -8.70 -9.32
C GLU A 354 6.48 -8.41 -8.15
N THR A 355 5.45 -7.60 -8.35
CA THR A 355 4.51 -7.20 -7.29
C THR A 355 3.19 -7.98 -7.37
N PRO A 356 2.61 -8.35 -6.22
CA PRO A 356 3.26 -8.41 -4.90
C PRO A 356 4.35 -9.51 -4.86
N LYS A 357 5.47 -9.29 -4.13
CA LYS A 357 6.64 -10.19 -4.09
C LYS A 357 6.31 -11.65 -3.79
N MET A 358 5.29 -11.89 -2.95
CA MET A 358 4.85 -13.24 -2.54
C MET A 358 4.07 -13.99 -3.62
N LEU A 359 3.43 -13.27 -4.54
CA LEU A 359 2.66 -13.86 -5.64
C LEU A 359 2.79 -13.00 -6.90
N PRO A 360 4.00 -12.98 -7.50
CA PRO A 360 4.30 -12.15 -8.65
C PRO A 360 3.59 -12.67 -9.90
N MET A 361 3.35 -11.75 -10.83
CA MET A 361 2.42 -11.88 -11.95
C MET A 361 3.07 -12.28 -13.28
N TYR A 362 4.35 -12.64 -13.28
CA TYR A 362 5.10 -13.02 -14.50
C TYR A 362 4.41 -14.09 -15.36
N GLY A 363 3.67 -15.02 -14.75
CA GLY A 363 2.96 -16.08 -15.47
C GLY A 363 1.51 -15.74 -15.84
N ASP A 364 0.94 -14.69 -15.27
CA ASP A 364 -0.47 -14.31 -15.42
C ASP A 364 -0.65 -13.19 -16.44
N PHE A 365 0.40 -12.38 -16.69
CA PHE A 365 0.35 -11.25 -17.60
C PHE A 365 0.73 -11.66 -19.03
N THR A 366 -0.13 -11.34 -19.99
CA THR A 366 0.10 -11.64 -21.41
C THR A 366 0.09 -10.38 -22.25
N ILE A 367 1.11 -10.21 -23.09
CA ILE A 367 1.17 -9.12 -24.07
C ILE A 367 0.66 -9.64 -25.41
N PRO A 368 -0.47 -9.16 -25.94
CA PRO A 368 -0.89 -9.47 -27.29
C PRO A 368 0.04 -8.76 -28.29
N SER A 369 0.71 -9.50 -29.16
CA SER A 369 1.54 -8.89 -30.21
C SER A 369 0.68 -8.13 -31.23
N ARG A 370 0.95 -6.83 -31.38
CA ARG A 370 0.27 -5.93 -32.33
C ARG A 370 1.16 -5.41 -33.46
N CYS A 371 2.48 -5.47 -33.28
CA CYS A 371 3.47 -5.12 -34.30
C CYS A 371 4.81 -5.85 -34.05
N PRO A 372 5.77 -5.80 -34.98
CA PRO A 372 7.05 -6.53 -34.86
C PRO A 372 7.92 -6.13 -33.66
N HIS A 373 7.82 -4.89 -33.19
CA HIS A 373 8.69 -4.35 -32.14
C HIS A 373 7.92 -4.05 -30.86
N LEU A 374 8.47 -4.46 -29.74
CA LEU A 374 7.99 -4.17 -28.38
C LEU A 374 9.04 -3.33 -27.64
N ALA A 375 8.61 -2.29 -26.94
CA ALA A 375 9.42 -1.53 -26.00
C ALA A 375 8.85 -1.68 -24.58
N LEU A 376 9.70 -2.15 -23.67
CA LEU A 376 9.45 -2.30 -22.25
C LEU A 376 10.30 -1.26 -21.50
N LEU A 377 9.66 -0.27 -20.88
CA LEU A 377 10.33 0.96 -20.43
C LEU A 377 10.46 1.07 -18.91
N GLY A 378 11.11 0.08 -18.31
CA GLY A 378 11.41 0.02 -16.89
C GLY A 378 10.23 -0.40 -16.03
N ASP A 379 10.56 -0.81 -14.80
CA ASP A 379 9.64 -1.32 -13.80
C ASP A 379 8.80 -2.49 -14.30
N ILE A 380 9.45 -3.39 -15.04
CA ILE A 380 8.83 -4.60 -15.60
C ILE A 380 8.83 -5.74 -14.60
N GLY A 381 9.95 -5.89 -13.89
CA GLY A 381 10.19 -6.99 -12.98
C GLY A 381 11.58 -6.96 -12.37
N SER A 382 11.76 -7.67 -11.26
CA SER A 382 13.02 -7.80 -10.56
C SER A 382 13.97 -8.75 -11.28
N VAL A 383 15.22 -8.32 -11.52
CA VAL A 383 16.26 -9.14 -12.18
C VAL A 383 16.74 -10.31 -11.33
N TRP A 384 16.40 -10.32 -10.04
CA TRP A 384 16.74 -11.40 -9.12
C TRP A 384 15.72 -12.54 -9.14
N ASP A 385 14.68 -12.41 -9.95
CA ASP A 385 13.65 -13.41 -10.14
C ASP A 385 13.73 -14.01 -11.55
N GLU A 386 14.08 -15.29 -11.63
CA GLU A 386 14.19 -16.03 -12.91
C GLU A 386 12.91 -15.97 -13.77
N ARG A 387 11.75 -15.75 -13.14
CA ARG A 387 10.47 -15.62 -13.85
C ARG A 387 10.43 -14.39 -14.75
N LEU A 388 11.18 -13.32 -14.46
CA LEU A 388 11.37 -12.20 -15.39
C LEU A 388 11.94 -12.69 -16.71
N PHE A 389 13.01 -13.49 -16.69
CA PHE A 389 13.62 -14.01 -17.91
C PHE A 389 12.73 -15.02 -18.64
N THR A 390 11.92 -15.80 -17.93
CA THR A 390 10.86 -16.61 -18.56
C THR A 390 9.85 -15.73 -19.29
N PHE A 391 9.40 -14.65 -18.66
CA PHE A 391 8.49 -13.68 -19.26
C PHE A 391 9.10 -13.01 -20.51
N LEU A 392 10.34 -12.53 -20.44
CA LEU A 392 11.03 -11.90 -21.56
C LEU A 392 11.22 -12.86 -22.74
N ARG A 393 11.62 -14.11 -22.47
CA ARG A 393 11.73 -15.15 -23.52
C ARG A 393 10.39 -15.42 -24.20
N ALA A 394 9.26 -15.38 -23.47
CA ALA A 394 7.94 -15.55 -24.06
C ALA A 394 7.59 -14.42 -25.04
N GLN A 395 8.05 -13.19 -24.78
CA GLN A 395 7.86 -12.06 -25.71
C GLN A 395 8.77 -12.19 -26.93
N LEU A 396 10.00 -12.64 -26.73
CA LEU A 396 10.96 -12.91 -27.81
C LEU A 396 10.52 -14.05 -28.74
N LEU A 397 9.47 -14.82 -28.41
CA LEU A 397 8.84 -15.77 -29.34
C LEU A 397 7.75 -15.15 -30.22
N GLN A 398 7.31 -13.92 -29.91
CA GLN A 398 6.18 -13.24 -30.55
C GLN A 398 6.59 -11.96 -31.28
N PHE A 399 7.64 -11.29 -30.80
CA PHE A 399 8.16 -10.04 -31.37
C PHE A 399 9.50 -10.28 -32.06
N GLU A 400 9.76 -9.56 -33.15
CA GLU A 400 11.04 -9.57 -33.86
C GLU A 400 12.13 -8.87 -33.05
N THR A 401 11.77 -7.82 -32.30
CA THR A 401 12.69 -7.12 -31.39
C THR A 401 11.97 -6.70 -30.12
N VAL A 402 12.59 -6.98 -28.98
CA VAL A 402 12.17 -6.47 -27.67
C VAL A 402 13.24 -5.50 -27.18
N PHE A 403 12.92 -4.22 -27.17
CA PHE A 403 13.70 -3.16 -26.55
C PHE A 403 13.37 -3.10 -25.05
N PHE A 404 14.39 -3.05 -24.21
CA PHE A 404 14.23 -3.03 -22.76
C PHE A 404 15.05 -1.91 -22.15
N VAL A 405 14.40 -1.00 -21.44
CA VAL A 405 15.04 -0.01 -20.55
C VAL A 405 14.84 -0.51 -19.12
N MET A 406 15.89 -0.48 -18.28
CA MET A 406 15.73 -0.75 -16.85
C MET A 406 15.17 0.50 -16.17
N GLY A 407 14.19 0.31 -15.28
CA GLY A 407 13.72 1.29 -14.31
C GLY A 407 14.39 1.11 -12.97
N ASN A 408 13.85 1.78 -11.95
CA ASN A 408 14.39 1.74 -10.59
C ASN A 408 14.00 0.46 -9.84
N HIS A 409 12.95 -0.27 -10.26
CA HIS A 409 12.54 -1.52 -9.63
C HIS A 409 13.32 -2.75 -10.09
N GLU A 410 13.91 -2.76 -11.29
CA GLU A 410 14.69 -3.91 -11.79
C GLU A 410 15.75 -4.41 -10.79
N PRO A 411 16.54 -3.54 -10.12
CA PRO A 411 17.50 -3.95 -9.10
C PRO A 411 16.90 -4.28 -7.73
N TYR A 412 15.60 -4.12 -7.49
CA TYR A 412 15.03 -4.35 -6.16
C TYR A 412 15.05 -5.85 -5.80
N PRO A 413 15.48 -6.22 -4.58
CA PRO A 413 15.51 -7.61 -4.13
C PRO A 413 14.16 -8.31 -4.25
N ALA A 414 14.15 -9.51 -4.85
CA ALA A 414 12.96 -10.35 -4.96
C ALA A 414 12.60 -11.03 -3.62
N THR A 415 13.59 -11.26 -2.75
CA THR A 415 13.42 -11.92 -1.45
C THR A 415 14.24 -11.26 -0.33
N ASP A 416 13.79 -11.41 0.92
CA ASP A 416 14.48 -10.86 2.10
C ASP A 416 15.94 -11.34 2.24
N SER A 417 16.25 -12.55 1.77
CA SER A 417 17.61 -13.10 1.81
C SER A 417 18.61 -12.39 0.89
N GLN A 418 18.13 -11.58 -0.07
CA GLN A 418 18.96 -10.85 -1.03
C GLN A 418 19.33 -9.43 -0.53
N TYR A 419 18.88 -9.03 0.67
CA TYR A 419 19.34 -7.82 1.35
C TYR A 419 20.69 -8.04 2.07
N ASP A 420 21.64 -8.72 1.42
CA ASP A 420 23.00 -8.93 1.94
C ASP A 420 24.00 -7.86 1.46
N GLY A 421 23.51 -6.84 0.74
CA GLY A 421 24.30 -5.77 0.15
C GLY A 421 24.74 -6.04 -1.30
N SER A 422 24.39 -7.19 -1.88
CA SER A 422 24.75 -7.54 -3.27
C SER A 422 23.80 -6.98 -4.33
N ALA A 423 22.63 -6.48 -3.92
CA ALA A 423 21.59 -5.96 -4.81
C ALA A 423 21.90 -4.54 -5.30
N THR A 424 23.01 -4.36 -6.03
CA THR A 424 23.43 -3.05 -6.57
C THR A 424 22.91 -2.83 -8.00
N TRP A 425 22.88 -1.56 -8.43
CA TRP A 425 22.54 -1.18 -9.80
C TRP A 425 23.45 -1.86 -10.83
N GLU A 426 24.77 -1.83 -10.61
CA GLU A 426 25.77 -2.41 -11.53
C GLU A 426 25.58 -3.92 -11.67
N LYS A 427 25.25 -4.60 -10.57
CA LYS A 427 25.02 -6.04 -10.61
C LYS A 427 23.74 -6.36 -11.37
N ALA A 428 22.66 -5.61 -11.14
CA ALA A 428 21.42 -5.77 -11.90
C ALA A 428 21.63 -5.53 -13.40
N LEU A 429 22.37 -4.48 -13.76
CA LEU A 429 22.74 -4.20 -15.15
C LEU A 429 23.54 -5.35 -15.77
N SER A 430 24.52 -5.90 -15.04
CA SER A 430 25.34 -7.02 -15.53
C SER A 430 24.51 -8.28 -15.82
N ILE A 431 23.48 -8.54 -15.01
CA ILE A 431 22.57 -9.69 -15.23
C ILE A 431 21.77 -9.49 -16.52
N MET A 432 21.25 -8.29 -16.76
CA MET A 432 20.50 -7.98 -17.98
C MET A 432 21.39 -8.01 -19.23
N GLN A 433 22.66 -7.57 -19.12
CA GLN A 433 23.66 -7.67 -20.19
C GLN A 433 23.97 -9.14 -20.52
N GLU A 434 24.21 -9.97 -19.50
CA GLU A 434 24.45 -11.41 -19.67
C GLU A 434 23.25 -12.10 -20.34
N PHE A 435 22.02 -11.72 -19.97
CA PHE A 435 20.80 -12.20 -20.63
C PHE A 435 20.76 -11.80 -22.11
N GLU A 436 21.04 -10.53 -22.46
CA GLU A 436 21.10 -10.08 -23.85
C GLU A 436 22.11 -10.90 -24.66
N GLU A 437 23.35 -10.99 -24.16
CA GLU A 437 24.44 -11.67 -24.85
C GLU A 437 24.11 -13.15 -25.07
N THR A 438 23.66 -13.83 -24.02
CA THR A 438 23.35 -15.26 -24.06
C THR A 438 22.16 -15.56 -24.96
N HIS A 439 21.07 -14.79 -24.85
CA HIS A 439 19.88 -14.98 -25.69
C HIS A 439 20.20 -14.73 -27.16
N ASN A 440 20.87 -13.61 -27.49
CA ASN A 440 21.16 -13.24 -28.86
C ASN A 440 22.18 -14.19 -29.52
N ALA A 441 23.18 -14.70 -28.78
CA ALA A 441 24.10 -15.71 -29.28
C ALA A 441 23.40 -17.04 -29.59
N ASN A 442 22.47 -17.46 -28.73
CA ASN A 442 21.65 -18.66 -28.94
C ASN A 442 20.72 -18.50 -30.14
N MET A 443 20.15 -17.31 -30.32
CA MET A 443 19.30 -16.96 -31.46
C MET A 443 20.08 -17.06 -32.79
N GLU A 444 21.29 -16.50 -32.87
CA GLU A 444 22.10 -16.55 -34.10
C GLU A 444 22.59 -17.98 -34.40
N THR A 445 22.99 -18.73 -33.37
CA THR A 445 23.37 -20.16 -33.54
C THR A 445 22.19 -20.99 -34.07
N SER A 446 21.00 -20.76 -33.53
CA SER A 446 19.77 -21.46 -33.97
C SER A 446 19.38 -21.08 -35.39
N LYS A 447 19.56 -19.80 -35.77
CA LYS A 447 19.32 -19.31 -37.13
C LYS A 447 20.25 -19.95 -38.15
N GLN A 448 21.51 -20.20 -37.79
CA GLN A 448 22.49 -20.88 -38.64
C GLN A 448 22.19 -22.38 -38.80
N ALA A 449 21.58 -23.02 -37.79
CA ALA A 449 21.22 -24.45 -37.79
C ALA A 449 19.85 -24.75 -38.42
N ALA A 450 18.89 -23.81 -38.39
CA ALA A 450 17.48 -24.03 -38.72
C ALA A 450 17.10 -23.64 -40.17
N LEU A 451 18.01 -23.74 -41.14
CA LEU A 451 17.70 -23.49 -42.56
C LEU A 451 16.58 -24.42 -43.13
N ASP A 452 16.24 -25.51 -42.42
CA ASP A 452 15.29 -26.54 -42.87
C ASP A 452 14.05 -26.74 -41.95
N SER A 453 13.73 -25.82 -41.02
CA SER A 453 12.63 -25.97 -40.04
C SER A 453 11.63 -24.81 -40.05
N GLU A 454 10.31 -25.11 -40.09
CA GLU A 454 9.20 -24.14 -39.94
C GLU A 454 9.04 -23.57 -38.51
N SER A 455 9.94 -23.88 -37.57
CA SER A 455 9.91 -23.30 -36.22
C SER A 455 10.12 -21.77 -36.28
N ARG A 456 9.21 -21.01 -35.66
CA ARG A 456 9.35 -19.55 -35.51
C ARG A 456 10.70 -19.19 -34.87
N LYS A 457 11.43 -18.29 -35.52
CA LYS A 457 12.72 -17.79 -35.04
C LYS A 457 12.47 -16.87 -33.83
N ALA A 458 13.28 -17.04 -32.78
CA ALA A 458 13.26 -16.10 -31.65
C ALA A 458 13.71 -14.71 -32.12
N GLY A 459 13.05 -13.67 -31.63
CA GLY A 459 13.41 -12.28 -31.83
C GLY A 459 14.68 -11.88 -31.07
N ARG A 460 15.14 -10.67 -31.37
CA ARG A 460 16.32 -10.06 -30.77
C ARG A 460 15.94 -9.32 -29.49
N PHE A 461 16.71 -9.53 -28.43
CA PHE A 461 16.62 -8.69 -27.22
C PHE A 461 17.62 -7.54 -27.33
N VAL A 462 17.22 -6.33 -26.98
CA VAL A 462 18.08 -5.13 -27.02
C VAL A 462 17.94 -4.39 -25.69
N LEU A 463 18.95 -4.51 -24.83
CA LEU A 463 19.04 -3.71 -23.62
C LEU A 463 19.46 -2.27 -23.98
N LEU A 464 18.68 -1.30 -23.57
CA LEU A 464 18.88 0.12 -23.81
C LEU A 464 19.38 0.80 -22.53
N ASN A 465 20.70 0.89 -22.39
CA ASN A 465 21.36 1.63 -21.32
C ASN A 465 22.41 2.54 -21.94
N ARG A 466 22.07 3.82 -22.14
CA ARG A 466 22.86 4.77 -22.95
C ARG A 466 23.23 4.17 -24.30
N ARG A 467 22.23 3.60 -25.00
CA ARG A 467 22.44 2.86 -26.25
C ARG A 467 21.60 3.42 -27.39
N ARG A 468 22.26 3.55 -28.54
CA ARG A 468 21.67 3.83 -29.84
C ARG A 468 21.46 2.53 -30.61
N PHE A 469 20.31 2.40 -31.28
CA PHE A 469 19.97 1.30 -32.17
C PHE A 469 19.30 1.84 -33.44
N ASP A 470 19.95 1.64 -34.59
CA ASP A 470 19.42 2.07 -35.87
C ASP A 470 18.46 1.01 -36.42
N LEU A 471 17.16 1.29 -36.28
CA LEU A 471 16.08 0.34 -36.59
C LEU A 471 15.79 0.26 -38.09
N SER A 472 15.97 1.37 -38.81
CA SER A 472 15.90 1.44 -40.27
C SER A 472 16.95 2.41 -40.82
N PRO A 473 17.11 2.55 -42.15
CA PRO A 473 17.98 3.57 -42.73
C PRO A 473 17.63 5.01 -42.33
N THR A 474 16.41 5.26 -41.83
CA THR A 474 15.92 6.61 -41.48
C THR A 474 15.54 6.76 -40.00
N ILE A 475 15.32 5.66 -39.26
CA ILE A 475 14.83 5.70 -37.87
C ILE A 475 15.87 5.14 -36.91
N THR A 476 16.13 5.89 -35.83
CA THR A 476 17.00 5.50 -34.72
C THR A 476 16.24 5.47 -33.41
N ILE A 477 16.45 4.42 -32.63
CA ILE A 477 16.03 4.30 -31.23
C ILE A 477 17.19 4.73 -30.34
N LEU A 478 16.95 5.64 -29.42
CA LEU A 478 17.86 6.04 -28.36
C LEU A 478 17.22 5.67 -27.02
N GLY A 479 17.93 4.94 -26.16
CA GLY A 479 17.38 4.64 -24.84
C GLY A 479 18.40 4.59 -23.71
N ALA A 480 17.93 5.05 -22.56
CA ALA A 480 18.61 5.06 -21.27
C ALA A 480 17.54 5.08 -20.17
N THR A 481 17.88 4.68 -18.95
CA THR A 481 16.97 4.86 -17.80
C THR A 481 16.56 6.32 -17.66
N LEU A 482 17.50 7.24 -17.93
CA LEU A 482 17.36 8.68 -17.72
C LEU A 482 16.83 8.90 -16.32
N PHE A 483 17.63 8.56 -15.31
CA PHE A 483 17.31 8.94 -13.93
C PHE A 483 16.95 10.41 -13.87
N SER A 484 16.09 10.82 -12.94
CA SER A 484 15.76 12.23 -12.73
C SER A 484 16.90 12.95 -12.01
N ARG A 485 16.86 14.28 -11.99
CA ARG A 485 17.77 15.12 -11.21
C ARG A 485 17.10 15.53 -9.91
N ILE A 486 17.50 14.88 -8.82
CA ILE A 486 17.07 15.22 -7.47
C ILE A 486 17.64 16.59 -7.09
N ALA A 487 16.75 17.53 -6.76
CA ALA A 487 17.09 18.88 -6.37
C ALA A 487 17.78 18.92 -5.00
N ASP A 488 18.66 19.90 -4.78
CA ASP A 488 19.51 19.95 -3.59
C ASP A 488 18.71 20.09 -2.29
N ASP A 489 17.59 20.81 -2.33
CA ASP A 489 16.64 21.01 -1.24
C ASP A 489 15.78 19.77 -0.96
N GLN A 490 15.66 18.85 -1.93
CA GLN A 490 14.91 17.59 -1.82
C GLN A 490 15.77 16.37 -1.52
N ARG A 491 17.09 16.52 -1.43
CA ARG A 491 18.01 15.39 -1.21
C ARG A 491 17.65 14.55 0.02
N SER A 492 17.39 15.22 1.15
CA SER A 492 17.14 14.54 2.42
C SER A 492 15.80 13.82 2.46
N THR A 493 14.73 14.48 1.98
CA THR A 493 13.39 13.91 1.88
C THR A 493 13.37 12.75 0.90
N THR A 494 13.96 12.92 -0.28
CA THR A 494 14.06 11.86 -1.30
C THR A 494 14.83 10.65 -0.79
N SER A 495 15.99 10.85 -0.16
CA SER A 495 16.78 9.75 0.42
C SER A 495 16.05 9.00 1.54
N LEU A 496 15.13 9.67 2.25
CA LEU A 496 14.39 9.08 3.36
C LEU A 496 13.14 8.34 2.90
N PHE A 497 12.43 8.89 1.91
CA PHE A 497 11.09 8.44 1.54
C PHE A 497 11.06 7.54 0.29
N LEU A 498 12.05 7.63 -0.59
CA LEU A 498 12.06 6.78 -1.78
C LEU A 498 12.72 5.44 -1.52
N SER A 499 12.01 4.40 -1.95
CA SER A 499 12.40 3.01 -1.80
C SER A 499 13.74 2.71 -2.48
N ASP A 500 14.13 3.45 -3.52
CA ASP A 500 15.38 3.28 -4.27
C ASP A 500 16.59 3.26 -3.35
N PHE A 501 16.68 4.24 -2.45
CA PHE A 501 17.81 4.43 -1.53
C PHE A 501 17.84 3.42 -0.38
N SER A 502 16.78 2.62 -0.25
CA SER A 502 16.70 1.52 0.73
C SER A 502 16.84 0.13 0.11
N ASN A 503 16.40 -0.04 -1.14
CA ASN A 503 16.34 -1.33 -1.83
C ASN A 503 17.53 -1.55 -2.75
N ILE A 504 18.10 -0.50 -3.34
CA ILE A 504 19.29 -0.59 -4.18
C ILE A 504 20.51 -0.39 -3.28
N SER A 505 21.29 -1.46 -3.12
CA SER A 505 22.46 -1.46 -2.24
C SER A 505 23.51 -0.46 -2.73
N ASN A 506 24.00 0.38 -1.82
CA ASN A 506 24.99 1.43 -2.07
C ASN A 506 24.58 2.46 -3.13
N TRP A 507 23.28 2.66 -3.37
CA TRP A 507 22.79 3.70 -4.26
C TRP A 507 22.49 4.97 -3.47
N THR A 508 23.25 6.04 -3.70
CA THR A 508 23.05 7.33 -3.05
C THR A 508 22.38 8.34 -3.98
N VAL A 509 21.90 9.46 -3.42
CA VAL A 509 21.39 10.58 -4.23
C VAL A 509 22.47 11.15 -5.16
N ASP A 510 23.74 11.10 -4.75
CA ASP A 510 24.85 11.54 -5.61
C ASP A 510 25.06 10.58 -6.78
N ASP A 511 24.95 9.26 -6.56
CA ASP A 511 25.02 8.26 -7.63
C ASP A 511 23.85 8.41 -8.61
N HIS A 512 22.64 8.62 -8.09
CA HIS A 512 21.43 8.88 -8.88
C HIS A 512 21.61 10.12 -9.78
N ASN A 513 22.04 11.25 -9.20
CA ASN A 513 22.28 12.49 -9.95
C ASN A 513 23.45 12.38 -10.93
N ALA A 514 24.50 11.62 -10.60
CA ALA A 514 25.60 11.34 -11.52
C ALA A 514 25.13 10.47 -12.70
N ALA A 515 24.24 9.50 -12.45
CA ALA A 515 23.63 8.68 -13.49
C ALA A 515 22.76 9.52 -14.43
N HIS A 516 21.92 10.40 -13.88
CA HIS A 516 21.16 11.40 -14.66
C HIS A 516 22.08 12.24 -15.56
N ALA A 517 23.12 12.84 -15.00
CA ALA A 517 24.04 13.69 -15.76
C ALA A 517 24.72 12.92 -16.91
N GLY A 518 25.09 11.65 -16.66
CA GLY A 518 25.63 10.77 -17.68
C GLY A 518 24.62 10.43 -18.79
N ASP A 519 23.37 10.15 -18.41
CA ASP A 519 22.28 9.84 -19.35
C ASP A 519 21.95 11.05 -20.23
N LEU A 520 21.77 12.23 -19.63
CA LEU A 520 21.46 13.47 -20.33
C LEU A 520 22.58 13.87 -21.29
N ALA A 521 23.84 13.85 -20.83
CA ALA A 521 24.98 14.18 -21.67
C ALA A 521 25.11 13.23 -22.86
N TRP A 522 24.86 11.93 -22.66
CA TRP A 522 24.85 10.95 -23.75
C TRP A 522 23.70 11.20 -24.73
N LEU A 523 22.49 11.40 -24.23
CA LEU A 523 21.30 11.58 -25.06
C LEU A 523 21.40 12.84 -25.94
N ASN A 524 21.87 13.96 -25.37
CA ASN A 524 22.11 15.19 -26.12
C ASN A 524 23.10 14.99 -27.28
N ARG A 525 24.19 14.23 -27.06
CA ARG A 525 25.17 13.93 -28.11
C ARG A 525 24.58 13.06 -29.22
N GLU A 526 23.87 11.99 -28.86
CA GLU A 526 23.30 11.06 -29.85
C GLU A 526 22.16 11.70 -30.65
N VAL A 527 21.34 12.54 -30.03
CA VAL A 527 20.31 13.31 -30.74
C VAL A 527 20.94 14.27 -31.74
N ALA A 528 21.98 15.00 -31.34
CA ALA A 528 22.71 15.89 -32.25
C ALA A 528 23.35 15.12 -33.43
N ALA A 529 23.89 13.93 -33.18
CA ALA A 529 24.43 13.06 -34.23
C ALA A 529 23.33 12.55 -35.19
N ALA A 530 22.22 12.05 -34.66
CA ALA A 530 21.09 11.60 -35.47
C ALA A 530 20.51 12.72 -36.34
N GLU A 531 20.45 13.95 -35.82
CA GLU A 531 20.03 15.13 -36.58
C GLU A 531 21.00 15.45 -37.72
N GLN A 532 22.31 15.41 -37.48
CA GLN A 532 23.33 15.60 -38.52
C GLN A 532 23.27 14.52 -39.61
N GLU A 533 22.89 13.31 -39.25
CA GLU A 533 22.69 12.19 -40.18
C GLU A 533 21.34 12.26 -40.91
N GLY A 534 20.47 13.23 -40.58
CA GLY A 534 19.14 13.38 -41.18
C GLY A 534 18.17 12.27 -40.78
N ARG A 535 18.35 11.68 -39.59
CA ARG A 535 17.57 10.55 -39.09
C ARG A 535 16.48 11.01 -38.13
N SER A 536 15.35 10.32 -38.18
CA SER A 536 14.25 10.46 -37.21
C SER A 536 14.59 9.66 -35.94
N ALA A 537 14.63 10.32 -34.79
CA ALA A 537 14.93 9.71 -33.51
C ALA A 537 13.66 9.40 -32.70
N VAL A 538 13.67 8.25 -32.03
CA VAL A 538 12.71 7.82 -31.01
C VAL A 538 13.46 7.67 -29.71
N VAL A 539 13.05 8.40 -28.70
CA VAL A 539 13.67 8.36 -27.37
C VAL A 539 12.82 7.48 -26.45
N LEU A 540 13.46 6.52 -25.81
CA LEU A 540 12.85 5.56 -24.88
C LEU A 540 13.53 5.69 -23.51
N THR A 541 12.80 6.18 -22.51
CA THR A 541 13.32 6.38 -21.15
C THR A 541 12.44 5.73 -20.11
N HIS A 542 12.95 5.57 -18.89
CA HIS A 542 12.09 5.20 -17.77
C HIS A 542 11.53 6.45 -17.09
N HIS A 543 12.37 7.38 -16.61
CA HIS A 543 11.82 8.58 -15.95
C HIS A 543 11.32 9.62 -16.96
N SER A 544 10.44 10.50 -16.46
CA SER A 544 9.80 11.55 -17.24
C SER A 544 10.78 12.69 -17.59
N PRO A 545 10.82 13.13 -18.85
CA PRO A 545 11.68 14.21 -19.32
C PRO A 545 11.06 15.60 -19.19
N THR A 546 9.88 15.74 -18.56
CA THR A 546 9.14 17.00 -18.59
C THR A 546 8.24 17.21 -17.36
N MET A 547 8.09 18.47 -16.98
CA MET A 547 7.17 18.94 -15.93
C MET A 547 5.85 19.48 -16.50
N LEU A 548 5.56 19.22 -17.79
CA LEU A 548 4.31 19.65 -18.41
C LEU A 548 3.09 19.01 -17.73
N PRO A 549 1.99 19.76 -17.49
CA PRO A 549 0.77 19.22 -16.87
C PRO A 549 0.17 18.04 -17.64
N GLU A 550 0.34 17.98 -18.97
CA GLU A 550 -0.17 16.88 -19.79
C GLU A 550 0.56 15.54 -19.55
N ALA A 551 1.74 15.58 -18.93
CA ALA A 551 2.60 14.43 -18.68
C ALA A 551 2.65 14.02 -17.20
N ASN A 552 1.98 14.76 -16.31
CA ASN A 552 2.09 14.60 -14.87
C ASN A 552 0.72 14.64 -14.20
N ASP A 553 0.55 13.84 -13.15
CA ASP A 553 -0.64 13.92 -12.31
C ASP A 553 -0.68 15.28 -11.60
N PRO A 554 -1.79 16.05 -11.70
CA PRO A 554 -1.94 17.31 -10.98
C PRO A 554 -1.65 17.21 -9.49
N ASP A 555 -2.02 16.10 -8.84
CA ASP A 555 -1.80 15.90 -7.40
C ASP A 555 -0.29 15.73 -7.07
N HIS A 556 0.54 15.37 -8.04
CA HIS A 556 1.99 15.23 -7.90
C HIS A 556 2.76 16.53 -8.25
N LEU A 557 2.09 17.54 -8.82
CA LEU A 557 2.72 18.82 -9.17
C LEU A 557 2.84 19.79 -8.00
N GLU A 558 2.02 19.62 -6.94
CA GLU A 558 2.05 20.50 -5.76
C GLU A 558 3.27 20.23 -4.85
N ASP A 559 3.90 19.05 -4.98
CA ASP A 559 5.12 18.62 -4.28
C ASP A 559 5.12 18.82 -2.75
N ASP A 560 3.98 18.56 -2.11
CA ASP A 560 3.81 18.68 -0.65
C ASP A 560 4.80 17.84 0.17
N ARG A 561 5.35 16.78 -0.44
CA ARG A 561 6.31 15.84 0.18
C ARG A 561 7.78 16.23 -0.05
N GLY A 562 8.05 17.20 -0.94
CA GLY A 562 9.41 17.60 -1.30
C GLY A 562 10.24 16.47 -1.92
N VAL A 563 9.64 15.67 -2.80
CA VAL A 563 10.29 14.52 -3.47
C VAL A 563 10.05 14.48 -4.98
N GLN A 564 9.29 15.42 -5.54
CA GLN A 564 8.93 15.45 -6.95
C GLN A 564 10.14 15.36 -7.90
N SER A 565 11.26 16.00 -7.55
CA SER A 565 12.47 16.01 -8.39
C SER A 565 13.08 14.64 -8.62
N ALA A 566 12.66 13.63 -7.86
CA ALA A 566 13.04 12.25 -8.04
C ALA A 566 12.22 11.50 -9.10
N PHE A 567 11.10 12.05 -9.57
CA PHE A 567 10.20 11.39 -10.53
C PHE A 567 10.32 11.95 -11.94
N ALA A 568 10.63 13.23 -12.07
CA ALA A 568 10.68 13.93 -13.35
C ALA A 568 11.75 15.03 -13.35
N THR A 569 12.23 15.38 -14.54
CA THR A 569 13.15 16.52 -14.71
C THR A 569 12.74 17.31 -15.93
N ASP A 570 12.64 18.63 -15.80
CA ASP A 570 12.35 19.48 -16.95
C ASP A 570 13.55 19.55 -17.89
N LEU A 571 13.46 18.86 -19.04
CA LEU A 571 14.46 18.91 -20.10
C LEU A 571 14.11 19.92 -21.19
N SER A 572 13.17 20.85 -20.96
CA SER A 572 12.68 21.79 -21.97
C SER A 572 13.77 22.60 -22.68
N ALA A 573 14.91 22.84 -22.04
CA ALA A 573 16.06 23.57 -22.57
C ALA A 573 17.14 22.68 -23.23
N GLU A 574 17.00 21.36 -23.19
CA GLU A 574 18.03 20.41 -23.61
C GLU A 574 17.90 20.02 -25.08
N VAL A 575 19.03 19.77 -25.75
CA VAL A 575 19.08 19.44 -27.19
C VAL A 575 18.22 18.22 -27.52
N CYS A 576 18.25 17.21 -26.65
CA CYS A 576 17.45 15.99 -26.80
C CYS A 576 15.94 16.27 -26.83
N TRP A 577 15.49 17.33 -26.15
CA TRP A 577 14.10 17.75 -26.14
C TRP A 577 13.78 18.70 -27.29
N THR A 578 14.61 19.73 -27.51
CA THR A 578 14.31 20.78 -28.49
C THR A 578 14.52 20.34 -29.93
N SER A 579 15.35 19.33 -30.19
CA SER A 579 15.66 18.90 -31.55
C SER A 579 14.40 18.38 -32.29
N PRO A 580 14.16 18.84 -33.54
CA PRO A 580 13.06 18.39 -34.37
C PRO A 580 13.24 16.97 -34.90
N CYS A 581 14.46 16.43 -34.86
CA CYS A 581 14.75 15.07 -35.29
C CYS A 581 14.12 14.04 -34.35
N VAL A 582 13.95 14.38 -33.06
CA VAL A 582 13.24 13.54 -32.09
C VAL A 582 11.74 13.65 -32.34
N ARG A 583 11.19 12.61 -32.99
CA ARG A 583 9.80 12.51 -33.45
C ARG A 583 8.87 11.96 -32.37
N VAL A 584 9.38 11.06 -31.54
CA VAL A 584 8.64 10.35 -30.49
C VAL A 584 9.49 10.27 -29.23
N TRP A 585 8.90 10.54 -28.07
CA TRP A 585 9.47 10.27 -26.75
C TRP A 585 8.50 9.40 -25.96
N VAL A 586 8.97 8.26 -25.46
CA VAL A 586 8.18 7.36 -24.62
C VAL A 586 8.85 7.19 -23.26
N PHE A 587 8.08 7.29 -22.18
CA PHE A 587 8.57 7.19 -20.80
C PHE A 587 7.58 6.46 -19.86
N GLY A 588 8.00 6.21 -18.62
CA GLY A 588 7.23 5.56 -17.54
C GLY A 588 7.40 6.24 -16.18
N HIS A 589 7.52 5.45 -15.10
CA HIS A 589 7.86 5.85 -13.72
C HIS A 589 6.82 6.70 -12.96
N THR A 590 6.14 7.64 -13.61
CA THR A 590 5.23 8.59 -12.94
C THR A 590 3.87 8.00 -12.58
N HIS A 591 3.58 6.79 -13.05
CA HIS A 591 2.29 6.09 -12.98
C HIS A 591 1.12 6.88 -13.55
N PHE A 592 1.43 7.83 -14.44
CA PHE A 592 0.48 8.68 -15.12
C PHE A 592 0.58 8.51 -16.63
N ASN A 593 -0.51 8.09 -17.26
CA ASN A 593 -0.55 7.85 -18.71
C ASN A 593 -0.86 9.13 -19.48
N CYS A 594 -0.10 9.36 -20.55
CA CYS A 594 -0.29 10.50 -21.44
C CYS A 594 -0.05 10.14 -22.91
N ASP A 595 -0.64 10.91 -23.82
CA ASP A 595 -0.36 10.82 -25.25
C ASP A 595 -0.71 12.16 -25.92
N PHE A 596 0.29 12.98 -26.17
CA PHE A 596 0.11 14.31 -26.75
C PHE A 596 1.22 14.63 -27.75
N VAL A 597 0.99 15.68 -28.55
CA VAL A 597 1.96 16.15 -29.56
C VAL A 597 2.38 17.57 -29.23
N LEU A 598 3.66 17.74 -28.91
CA LEU A 598 4.31 19.04 -28.82
C LEU A 598 4.47 19.61 -30.22
N ARG A 599 3.74 20.69 -30.50
CA ARG A 599 3.90 21.47 -31.72
C ARG A 599 4.90 22.57 -31.41
N GLY A 600 6.00 22.65 -32.15
CA GLY A 600 6.85 23.83 -32.13
C GLY A 600 6.07 25.06 -32.59
N ASP A 601 6.54 26.24 -32.22
CA ASP A 601 6.11 27.48 -32.84
C ASP A 601 6.26 27.35 -34.37
N VAL A 602 5.31 27.93 -35.10
CA VAL A 602 5.26 27.87 -36.57
C VAL A 602 6.62 28.29 -37.15
N GLY A 603 7.25 27.40 -37.91
CA GLY A 603 8.51 27.70 -38.59
C GLY A 603 8.35 28.87 -39.56
N GLU A 604 9.44 29.59 -39.84
CA GLU A 604 9.47 30.75 -40.77
C GLU A 604 8.95 30.42 -42.18
N ASP A 605 8.86 29.13 -42.54
CA ASP A 605 8.35 28.62 -43.82
C ASP A 605 6.81 28.46 -43.87
N GLY A 606 6.09 28.74 -42.78
CA GLY A 606 4.64 28.59 -42.71
C GLY A 606 4.14 27.15 -42.83
N LEU A 607 5.03 26.16 -42.80
CA LEU A 607 4.68 24.74 -42.83
C LEU A 607 4.51 24.22 -41.41
N ARG A 608 3.43 23.48 -41.17
CA ARG A 608 3.25 22.76 -39.90
C ARG A 608 4.32 21.67 -39.82
N GLY A 609 5.42 21.93 -39.10
CA GLY A 609 6.35 20.88 -38.68
C GLY A 609 5.56 19.75 -38.01
N LYS A 610 5.84 18.50 -38.38
CA LYS A 610 5.30 17.34 -37.69
C LYS A 610 5.79 17.45 -36.23
N GLY A 611 4.91 17.57 -35.24
CA GLY A 611 5.33 17.77 -33.83
C GLY A 611 6.05 16.55 -33.24
N LYS A 612 6.55 16.67 -32.01
CA LYS A 612 7.10 15.56 -31.21
C LYS A 612 5.96 14.92 -30.43
N ARG A 613 5.74 13.61 -30.60
CA ARG A 613 4.73 12.86 -29.82
C ARG A 613 5.35 12.40 -28.51
N VAL A 614 4.72 12.73 -27.38
CA VAL A 614 5.16 12.35 -26.03
C VAL A 614 4.13 11.38 -25.45
N VAL A 615 4.56 10.19 -25.03
CA VAL A 615 3.66 9.10 -24.67
C VAL A 615 4.14 8.36 -23.41
N ALA A 616 3.20 8.01 -22.53
CA ALA A 616 3.42 7.08 -21.43
C ALA A 616 2.26 6.06 -21.39
N ASN A 617 2.60 4.78 -21.22
CA ASN A 617 1.63 3.66 -21.15
C ASN A 617 2.04 2.68 -20.05
N GLN A 618 1.84 3.15 -18.83
CA GLN A 618 2.22 2.59 -17.55
C GLN A 618 1.03 1.78 -17.00
N ARG A 619 1.29 0.55 -16.55
CA ARG A 619 0.28 -0.28 -15.90
C ARG A 619 0.07 0.11 -14.44
N GLY A 620 1.15 0.46 -13.75
CA GLY A 620 1.16 0.81 -12.33
C GLY A 620 1.07 -0.40 -11.41
N TYR A 621 0.94 -0.16 -10.11
CA TYR A 621 0.84 -1.23 -9.10
C TYR A 621 -0.53 -1.90 -9.07
N GLY A 622 -0.53 -3.21 -8.79
CA GLY A 622 -1.74 -3.97 -8.48
C GLY A 622 -2.05 -5.08 -9.46
N ARG A 623 -3.17 -5.76 -9.22
CA ARG A 623 -3.66 -6.85 -10.10
C ARG A 623 -4.60 -6.36 -11.18
N ASP A 624 -5.31 -5.29 -10.89
CA ASP A 624 -6.16 -4.61 -11.86
C ASP A 624 -5.32 -3.56 -12.55
N ASP A 625 -5.46 -3.46 -13.87
CA ASP A 625 -4.70 -2.51 -14.67
C ASP A 625 -5.18 -1.08 -14.37
N ALA A 626 -4.28 -0.10 -14.39
CA ALA A 626 -4.67 1.31 -14.35
C ALA A 626 -5.72 1.59 -15.44
N TYR A 627 -6.72 2.40 -15.12
CA TYR A 627 -7.87 2.64 -16.00
C TYR A 627 -7.48 3.10 -17.42
N SER A 628 -6.37 3.83 -17.55
CA SER A 628 -5.86 4.38 -18.80
C SER A 628 -4.79 3.53 -19.48
N PHE A 629 -4.39 2.40 -18.89
CA PHE A 629 -3.41 1.48 -19.47
C PHE A 629 -4.01 0.72 -20.66
N ASP A 630 -3.27 0.65 -21.75
CA ASP A 630 -3.67 -0.08 -22.95
C ASP A 630 -2.60 -1.12 -23.33
N PRO A 631 -2.84 -2.43 -23.13
CA PRO A 631 -1.87 -3.47 -23.47
C PRO A 631 -1.63 -3.59 -24.99
N GLU A 632 -2.46 -2.95 -25.82
CA GLU A 632 -2.37 -2.94 -27.28
C GLU A 632 -1.79 -1.63 -27.84
N LYS A 633 -1.32 -0.72 -26.98
CA LYS A 633 -0.81 0.60 -27.37
C LYS A 633 0.34 0.51 -28.37
N VAL A 634 0.10 0.98 -29.59
CA VAL A 634 1.11 1.07 -30.66
C VAL A 634 1.34 2.54 -31.04
N VAL A 635 2.62 2.90 -31.19
CA VAL A 635 3.07 4.17 -31.76
C VAL A 635 3.62 3.92 -33.15
N THR A 636 3.21 4.74 -34.12
CA THR A 636 3.76 4.72 -35.48
C THR A 636 4.77 5.85 -35.65
N ILE A 637 5.93 5.51 -36.18
CA ILE A 637 7.07 6.39 -36.40
C ILE A 637 7.27 6.51 -37.90
N GLU A 638 7.14 7.73 -38.42
CA GLU A 638 7.43 8.03 -39.82
C GLU A 638 8.90 8.43 -39.95
N GLY A 639 9.61 7.79 -40.89
CA GLY A 639 11.01 8.04 -41.19
C GLY A 639 11.24 9.36 -41.90
#